data_AF-A0A8J4SDH0-F1
#
_entry.id   AF-A0A8J4SDH0-F1
#
_cell.length_a   1.000
_cell.length_b   1.000
_cell.length_c   1.000
_cell.angle_alpha   90.00
_cell.angle_beta   90.00
_cell.angle_gamma   90.00
#
_symmetry.space_group_name_H-M   'P 1'
#
loop_
_entity.id
_entity.type
_entity.pdbx_description
1 polymer ?
#
loop_
_entity_poly.entity_id
_entity_poly.type
_entity_poly.pdbx_seq_one_letter_code
_entity_poly.pdbx_strand_id
1 'polypeptide(L)'
;MYGTGATIYGTKNLTDWDDGNKINISVMAKGVEEIAVLDLISPPSGAHLLSGVGDVSGFRHNDLDQAPATMFTSPNYSSTESLDFAELSPNVMVRVGKADYSADPNAKSIGLSSDGGTTWYKANAEPAGTTGGGTVAISANGNRLVWSTSDKGVHYSTGGNSWTASSGIPAQAKVISDRVNPNKFYGFAAGKVYVSTNGGASFTASAANGLPVEGNADLDAVPGTEGELWFAGGSEEGGPYGLWHSTDSGATFTKLANVEEADSIGFGKAAPGQNVVALYTIAKIDGTRGFFRSDDGGANWVRINDNQHQYARVTTITGDPRLYGRVYLGTNGRGILYADRIGGNNGGGEGGGGSPVISSAITPVNAEFDKNPGNQADIPVTLTLNGNTLSTIRNGSSTLVSGADYTLSGNQVVLSKTYLASLPKGSAALTFHFSAGNDAILNLTIQDTTVVPAGAIRIGMFNGTTSATSNSVNPKIKLTNTGTTAINLSDVKIRYYYTINGAQTQSFFCDWATAGNDNVTASHPQIEVIVLSSFSEFEYPKDTQVHVHKLDNEQLENRLRDLLPDVECAIVPAEGMSPVVLLNVDPSKDEWMVQQIKELASKNKEAQDGSCWVLSDSFSSFEEMGDVYRTRLIKLMEYRFYYEDRSILVYGELPPLHPAGYQFNVNMFLQHVKRNRTEAAREYLQEHALTLGRDYIADVFEIKSFLGNLIFNVSITLADMDVQSAALEEVERADDEVIQI
;
A
#
# COMPACT_ATOMS: atom_id res chain seq x y z
N MET A 1 18.56 7.72 -7.32
CA MET A 1 18.39 6.73 -6.23
C MET A 1 18.87 5.38 -6.73
N TYR A 2 19.25 4.48 -5.85
CA TYR A 2 19.57 3.09 -6.21
C TYR A 2 19.16 2.14 -5.07
N GLY A 3 18.70 0.95 -5.44
CA GLY A 3 18.35 -0.11 -4.51
C GLY A 3 19.58 -0.92 -4.07
N THR A 4 19.47 -1.56 -2.92
CA THR A 4 20.40 -2.57 -2.39
C THR A 4 19.58 -3.72 -1.82
N GLY A 5 20.23 -4.78 -1.36
CA GLY A 5 19.52 -5.87 -0.68
C GLY A 5 18.83 -5.50 0.65
N ALA A 6 19.03 -4.28 1.18
CA ALA A 6 18.49 -3.89 2.49
C ALA A 6 17.82 -2.50 2.53
N THR A 7 18.08 -1.62 1.55
CA THR A 7 17.55 -0.24 1.56
C THR A 7 17.60 0.41 0.18
N ILE A 8 16.94 1.55 0.06
CA ILE A 8 17.11 2.50 -1.04
C ILE A 8 18.03 3.64 -0.57
N TYR A 9 19.09 3.91 -1.33
CA TYR A 9 19.95 5.06 -1.16
C TYR A 9 19.70 6.11 -2.23
N GLY A 10 20.03 7.36 -1.94
CA GLY A 10 20.07 8.41 -2.95
C GLY A 10 20.87 9.63 -2.54
N THR A 11 21.08 10.51 -3.51
CA THR A 11 21.78 11.78 -3.37
C THR A 11 20.94 12.89 -3.99
N LYS A 12 21.06 14.11 -3.46
CA LYS A 12 20.45 15.32 -4.01
C LYS A 12 21.46 16.26 -4.69
N ASN A 13 22.74 15.90 -4.66
CA ASN A 13 23.83 16.68 -5.24
C ASN A 13 24.68 15.81 -6.17
N LEU A 14 24.06 15.09 -7.10
CA LEU A 14 24.76 14.13 -7.96
C LEU A 14 25.81 14.81 -8.85
N THR A 15 25.50 15.99 -9.39
CA THR A 15 26.38 16.74 -10.31
C THR A 15 27.64 17.28 -9.63
N ASP A 16 27.71 17.31 -8.30
CA ASP A 16 28.93 17.64 -7.57
C ASP A 16 30.08 16.69 -7.97
N TRP A 17 29.74 15.45 -8.37
CA TRP A 17 30.72 14.50 -8.89
C TRP A 17 31.44 15.06 -10.13
N ASP A 18 30.71 15.67 -11.05
CA ASP A 18 31.26 16.17 -12.32
C ASP A 18 32.33 17.26 -12.10
N ASP A 19 32.22 18.00 -10.99
CA ASP A 19 33.15 19.03 -10.55
C ASP A 19 34.25 18.51 -9.59
N GLY A 20 34.34 17.19 -9.39
CA GLY A 20 35.29 16.57 -8.47
C GLY A 20 34.96 16.77 -6.98
N ASN A 21 33.75 17.24 -6.67
CA ASN A 21 33.23 17.40 -5.31
C ASN A 21 32.60 16.09 -4.80
N LYS A 22 32.35 16.01 -3.48
CA LYS A 22 31.74 14.83 -2.85
C LYS A 22 30.22 14.87 -2.95
N ILE A 23 29.64 13.77 -3.42
CA ILE A 23 28.19 13.54 -3.33
C ILE A 23 27.79 13.09 -1.92
N ASN A 24 26.58 13.47 -1.49
CA ASN A 24 26.00 13.09 -0.21
C ASN A 24 24.98 11.97 -0.41
N ILE A 25 25.34 10.75 -0.04
CA ILE A 25 24.45 9.59 -0.09
C ILE A 25 23.73 9.45 1.26
N SER A 26 22.41 9.30 1.22
CA SER A 26 21.55 9.11 2.39
C SER A 26 20.44 8.10 2.10
N VAL A 27 19.86 7.51 3.14
CA VAL A 27 18.73 6.59 3.02
C VAL A 27 17.51 7.35 2.47
N MET A 28 16.89 6.81 1.43
CA MET A 28 15.68 7.35 0.78
C MET A 28 14.51 6.35 0.82
N ALA A 29 14.43 5.57 1.91
CA ALA A 29 13.46 4.48 2.09
C ALA A 29 12.40 4.77 3.17
N LYS A 30 12.16 6.04 3.53
CA LYS A 30 11.14 6.37 4.54
C LYS A 30 9.76 5.92 4.04
N GLY A 31 9.07 5.11 4.84
CA GLY A 31 7.78 4.51 4.50
C GLY A 31 7.87 3.16 3.78
N VAL A 32 9.09 2.69 3.47
CA VAL A 32 9.32 1.33 2.95
C VAL A 32 9.63 0.41 4.12
N GLU A 33 8.79 -0.61 4.29
CA GLU A 33 8.98 -1.70 5.24
C GLU A 33 8.86 -3.00 4.44
N GLU A 34 9.96 -3.76 4.33
CA GLU A 34 10.07 -4.92 3.42
C GLU A 34 10.65 -6.17 4.12
N ILE A 35 10.91 -6.06 5.43
CA ILE A 35 11.52 -7.16 6.20
C ILE A 35 10.53 -8.33 6.33
N ALA A 36 11.05 -9.56 6.24
CA ALA A 36 10.32 -10.77 6.62
C ALA A 36 10.44 -11.03 8.13
N VAL A 37 9.29 -11.06 8.81
CA VAL A 37 9.20 -11.27 10.26
C VAL A 37 9.11 -12.77 10.56
N LEU A 38 10.01 -13.23 11.41
CA LEU A 38 10.12 -14.65 11.78
C LEU A 38 9.49 -14.94 13.14
N ASP A 39 9.58 -14.00 14.08
CA ASP A 39 9.03 -14.16 15.43
C ASP A 39 8.85 -12.79 16.13
N LEU A 40 7.86 -12.65 17.01
CA LEU A 40 7.52 -11.42 17.73
C LEU A 40 7.19 -11.70 19.19
N ILE A 41 7.75 -10.91 20.11
CA ILE A 41 7.38 -10.95 21.54
C ILE A 41 7.05 -9.55 22.06
N SER A 42 6.00 -9.46 22.87
CA SER A 42 5.61 -8.26 23.61
C SER A 42 5.69 -8.53 25.12
N PRO A 43 6.81 -8.22 25.79
CA PRO A 43 6.97 -8.52 27.21
C PRO A 43 6.07 -7.61 28.08
N PRO A 44 5.71 -8.01 29.31
CA PRO A 44 4.89 -7.22 30.24
C PRO A 44 5.62 -6.01 30.86
N SER A 45 6.90 -5.81 30.56
CA SER A 45 7.68 -4.63 30.98
C SER A 45 8.83 -4.36 30.00
N GLY A 46 9.44 -3.17 30.05
CA GLY A 46 10.51 -2.79 29.13
C GLY A 46 9.98 -2.33 27.77
N ALA A 47 10.70 -2.66 26.67
CA ALA A 47 10.24 -2.34 25.32
C ALA A 47 8.90 -3.00 25.01
N HIS A 48 8.03 -2.35 24.26
CA HIS A 48 6.72 -2.90 23.89
C HIS A 48 6.82 -4.05 22.87
N LEU A 49 7.91 -4.11 22.12
CA LEU A 49 8.09 -5.11 21.08
C LEU A 49 9.57 -5.47 20.91
N LEU A 50 9.84 -6.76 20.75
CA LEU A 50 11.08 -7.27 20.18
C LEU A 50 10.74 -8.17 19.00
N SER A 51 11.56 -8.12 17.97
CA SER A 51 11.32 -8.85 16.72
C SER A 51 12.53 -9.67 16.30
N GLY A 52 12.31 -10.94 15.98
CA GLY A 52 13.23 -11.75 15.18
C GLY A 52 12.86 -11.64 13.71
N VAL A 53 13.83 -11.29 12.87
CA VAL A 53 13.57 -11.03 11.45
C VAL A 53 14.64 -11.64 10.54
N GLY A 54 14.30 -11.80 9.27
CA GLY A 54 15.22 -12.22 8.22
C GLY A 54 16.26 -11.14 7.88
N ASP A 55 17.46 -11.59 7.49
CA ASP A 55 18.57 -10.82 6.90
C ASP A 55 19.26 -9.77 7.79
N VAL A 56 18.51 -9.10 8.67
CA VAL A 56 18.99 -8.05 9.58
C VAL A 56 18.77 -8.41 11.06
N SER A 57 18.81 -9.70 11.38
CA SER A 57 18.73 -10.32 12.71
C SER A 57 17.46 -10.05 13.49
N GLY A 58 17.21 -8.82 13.92
CA GLY A 58 16.14 -8.47 14.83
C GLY A 58 16.41 -7.19 15.59
N PHE A 59 15.37 -6.68 16.26
CA PHE A 59 15.40 -5.38 16.90
C PHE A 59 14.64 -5.38 18.22
N ARG A 60 15.09 -4.51 19.13
CA ARG A 60 14.33 -4.06 20.29
C ARG A 60 13.71 -2.70 19.97
N HIS A 61 12.39 -2.63 19.94
CA HIS A 61 11.66 -1.42 19.55
C HIS A 61 11.32 -0.58 20.79
N ASN A 62 12.13 0.43 21.05
CA ASN A 62 11.92 1.38 22.15
C ASN A 62 10.74 2.33 21.89
N ASP A 63 10.65 2.78 20.65
CA ASP A 63 9.63 3.67 20.12
C ASP A 63 9.29 3.11 18.73
N LEU A 64 8.01 2.86 18.48
CA LEU A 64 7.54 2.21 17.26
C LEU A 64 7.55 3.15 16.06
N ASP A 65 7.64 4.47 16.29
CA ASP A 65 7.70 5.49 15.23
C ASP A 65 9.14 5.95 14.96
N GLN A 66 10.14 5.30 15.57
CA GLN A 66 11.56 5.58 15.39
C GLN A 66 12.31 4.33 14.95
N ALA A 67 13.14 4.47 13.91
CA ALA A 67 14.03 3.39 13.49
C ALA A 67 14.97 2.98 14.64
N PRO A 68 15.06 1.67 14.98
CA PRO A 68 16.00 1.21 15.99
C PRO A 68 17.44 1.56 15.61
N ALA A 69 18.22 2.05 16.58
CA ALA A 69 19.60 2.47 16.34
C ALA A 69 20.55 1.31 15.97
N THR A 70 20.21 0.08 16.38
CA THR A 70 21.02 -1.10 16.11
C THR A 70 20.17 -2.37 16.05
N MET A 71 20.55 -3.29 15.18
CA MET A 71 20.08 -4.68 15.19
C MET A 71 20.69 -5.44 16.37
N PHE A 72 20.19 -6.64 16.67
CA PHE A 72 20.81 -7.50 17.67
C PHE A 72 22.24 -7.86 17.28
N THR A 73 23.14 -7.79 18.26
CA THR A 73 24.55 -8.18 18.12
C THR A 73 24.96 -9.08 19.28
N SER A 74 26.10 -9.77 19.17
CA SER A 74 26.70 -10.58 20.26
C SER A 74 25.74 -11.61 20.90
N PRO A 75 25.33 -12.69 20.19
CA PRO A 75 25.85 -13.17 18.90
C PRO A 75 25.29 -12.44 17.68
N ASN A 76 26.06 -12.47 16.60
CA ASN A 76 25.67 -11.96 15.29
C ASN A 76 25.21 -13.13 14.41
N TYR A 77 24.02 -13.00 13.82
CA TYR A 77 23.53 -13.90 12.78
C TYR A 77 22.60 -13.13 11.85
N SER A 78 22.51 -13.56 10.59
CA SER A 78 21.70 -12.90 9.57
C SER A 78 20.23 -12.86 9.95
N SER A 79 19.70 -13.94 10.54
CA SER A 79 18.29 -14.03 10.91
C SER A 79 18.13 -14.57 12.33
N THR A 80 17.29 -13.92 13.13
CA THR A 80 16.78 -14.50 14.39
C THR A 80 15.52 -15.29 14.05
N GLU A 81 15.59 -16.61 14.14
CA GLU A 81 14.50 -17.51 13.77
C GLU A 81 13.45 -17.67 14.88
N SER A 82 13.85 -17.48 16.15
CA SER A 82 12.94 -17.52 17.30
C SER A 82 13.52 -16.75 18.50
N LEU A 83 12.66 -16.12 19.28
CA LEU A 83 12.99 -15.45 20.54
C LEU A 83 11.87 -15.63 21.58
N ASP A 84 12.24 -15.65 22.86
CA ASP A 84 11.29 -15.82 23.97
C ASP A 84 11.78 -15.07 25.21
N PHE A 85 10.87 -14.81 26.14
CA PHE A 85 11.16 -14.16 27.43
C PHE A 85 10.55 -14.93 28.59
N ALA A 86 11.19 -14.81 29.75
CA ALA A 86 10.68 -15.41 30.98
C ALA A 86 9.52 -14.57 31.54
N GLU A 87 8.28 -15.08 31.49
CA GLU A 87 7.08 -14.32 31.88
C GLU A 87 7.18 -13.66 33.28
N LEU A 88 7.71 -14.38 34.26
CA LEU A 88 7.87 -13.93 35.65
C LEU A 88 9.17 -13.13 35.88
N SER A 89 10.04 -13.08 34.88
CA SER A 89 11.34 -12.38 34.89
C SER A 89 11.60 -11.73 33.52
N PRO A 90 10.76 -10.80 33.04
CA PRO A 90 10.69 -10.42 31.62
C PRO A 90 11.94 -9.74 31.04
N ASN A 91 12.89 -9.33 31.89
CA ASN A 91 14.20 -8.87 31.43
C ASN A 91 15.11 -10.01 30.96
N VAL A 92 14.82 -11.26 31.35
CA VAL A 92 15.55 -12.45 30.93
C VAL A 92 14.96 -12.97 29.63
N MET A 93 15.76 -12.92 28.58
CA MET A 93 15.32 -13.27 27.22
C MET A 93 16.33 -14.18 26.53
N VAL A 94 15.84 -14.93 25.55
CA VAL A 94 16.64 -15.80 24.69
C VAL A 94 16.28 -15.54 23.23
N ARG A 95 17.25 -15.71 22.34
CA ARG A 95 17.04 -15.75 20.90
C ARG A 95 17.94 -16.79 20.25
N VAL A 96 17.51 -17.35 19.13
CA VAL A 96 18.28 -18.31 18.33
C VAL A 96 18.30 -17.92 16.85
N GLY A 97 19.38 -18.28 16.17
CA GLY A 97 19.59 -18.04 14.74
C GLY A 97 20.69 -18.96 14.23
N LYS A 98 21.31 -18.62 13.10
CA LYS A 98 22.43 -19.40 12.53
C LYS A 98 23.71 -18.57 12.50
N ALA A 99 24.63 -18.87 13.40
CA ALA A 99 25.93 -18.24 13.44
C ALA A 99 26.82 -18.70 12.28
N ASP A 100 27.66 -17.80 11.77
CA ASP A 100 28.69 -18.15 10.80
C ASP A 100 29.95 -18.68 11.52
N TYR A 101 29.97 -20.00 11.74
CA TYR A 101 31.11 -20.69 12.35
C TYR A 101 32.38 -20.68 11.48
N SER A 102 32.25 -20.36 10.18
CA SER A 102 33.41 -20.22 9.30
C SER A 102 34.10 -18.88 9.53
N ALA A 103 33.34 -17.83 9.86
CA ALA A 103 33.86 -16.51 10.21
C ALA A 103 34.36 -16.42 11.67
N ASP A 104 33.64 -17.02 12.62
CA ASP A 104 34.06 -17.12 14.03
C ASP A 104 33.77 -18.53 14.59
N PRO A 105 34.80 -19.39 14.77
CA PRO A 105 34.60 -20.74 15.32
C PRO A 105 34.12 -20.73 16.79
N ASN A 106 34.22 -19.58 17.48
CA ASN A 106 33.69 -19.39 18.83
C ASN A 106 32.33 -18.66 18.83
N ALA A 107 31.71 -18.48 17.66
CA ALA A 107 30.35 -17.99 17.57
C ALA A 107 29.38 -18.99 18.23
N LYS A 108 28.19 -18.51 18.56
CA LYS A 108 27.13 -19.30 19.18
C LYS A 108 25.83 -18.95 18.49
N SER A 109 25.02 -19.95 18.18
CA SER A 109 23.73 -19.77 17.52
C SER A 109 22.59 -19.44 18.49
N ILE A 110 22.93 -19.12 19.74
CA ILE A 110 22.01 -18.73 20.81
C ILE A 110 22.54 -17.52 21.57
N GLY A 111 21.68 -16.50 21.71
CA GLY A 111 21.92 -15.29 22.48
C GLY A 111 21.02 -15.23 23.71
N LEU A 112 21.56 -14.69 24.80
CA LEU A 112 20.86 -14.47 26.06
C LEU A 112 20.91 -12.98 26.42
N SER A 113 19.86 -12.50 27.08
CA SER A 113 19.80 -11.15 27.64
C SER A 113 19.26 -11.21 29.07
N SER A 114 19.69 -10.26 29.90
CA SER A 114 19.21 -10.08 31.28
C SER A 114 18.70 -8.66 31.56
N ASP A 115 18.62 -7.82 30.52
CA ASP A 115 18.25 -6.41 30.58
C ASP A 115 17.13 -6.05 29.57
N GLY A 116 16.30 -7.05 29.24
CA GLY A 116 15.15 -6.90 28.37
C GLY A 116 15.53 -6.68 26.91
N GLY A 117 16.60 -7.34 26.44
CA GLY A 117 17.08 -7.31 25.06
C GLY A 117 17.83 -6.03 24.69
N THR A 118 18.24 -5.22 25.68
CA THR A 118 19.05 -4.03 25.45
C THR A 118 20.47 -4.41 25.08
N THR A 119 21.03 -5.39 25.79
CA THR A 119 22.29 -6.04 25.45
C THR A 119 22.11 -7.55 25.38
N TRP A 120 22.94 -8.20 24.58
CA TRP A 120 22.96 -9.65 24.40
C TRP A 120 24.37 -10.18 24.64
N TYR A 121 24.44 -11.42 25.12
CA TYR A 121 25.66 -12.19 25.24
C TYR A 121 25.46 -13.60 24.69
N LYS A 122 26.55 -14.21 24.21
CA LYS A 122 26.57 -15.59 23.75
C LYS A 122 26.34 -16.54 24.93
N ALA A 123 25.55 -17.59 24.75
CA ALA A 123 25.53 -18.67 25.74
C ALA A 123 26.91 -19.35 25.81
N ASN A 124 27.25 -19.94 26.95
CA ASN A 124 28.54 -20.59 27.15
C ASN A 124 28.73 -21.86 26.30
N ALA A 125 27.63 -22.56 26.00
CA ALA A 125 27.63 -23.74 25.14
C ALA A 125 26.38 -23.79 24.26
N GLU A 126 26.39 -24.69 23.28
CA GLU A 126 25.28 -25.06 22.41
C GLU A 126 25.27 -26.59 22.21
N PRO A 127 24.18 -27.20 21.73
CA PRO A 127 24.17 -28.62 21.36
C PRO A 127 25.32 -28.96 20.41
N ALA A 128 26.05 -30.05 20.71
CA ALA A 128 27.31 -30.35 20.03
C ALA A 128 27.16 -30.46 18.50
N GLY A 129 27.90 -29.63 17.77
CA GLY A 129 27.93 -29.61 16.32
C GLY A 129 26.64 -29.15 15.65
N THR A 130 25.77 -28.41 16.34
CA THR A 130 24.59 -27.78 15.73
C THR A 130 24.99 -26.64 14.79
N THR A 131 24.19 -26.47 13.74
CA THR A 131 24.21 -25.32 12.84
C THR A 131 23.30 -24.19 13.32
N GLY A 132 22.55 -24.39 14.40
CA GLY A 132 21.64 -23.40 14.97
C GLY A 132 20.20 -23.47 14.43
N GLY A 133 19.53 -22.32 14.46
CA GLY A 133 18.14 -22.13 14.01
C GLY A 133 17.10 -22.88 14.83
N GLY A 134 15.89 -23.01 14.28
CA GLY A 134 14.75 -23.67 14.91
C GLY A 134 14.04 -22.79 15.95
N THR A 135 13.42 -23.42 16.95
CA THR A 135 12.58 -22.73 17.95
C THR A 135 13.12 -22.87 19.37
N VAL A 136 12.99 -21.83 20.19
CA VAL A 136 13.48 -21.80 21.56
C VAL A 136 12.40 -21.35 22.53
N ALA A 137 12.39 -21.94 23.72
CA ALA A 137 11.52 -21.57 24.82
C ALA A 137 12.34 -21.37 26.10
N ILE A 138 11.99 -20.35 26.89
CA ILE A 138 12.56 -20.11 28.23
C ILE A 138 11.49 -20.32 29.30
N SER A 139 11.83 -20.98 30.41
CA SER A 139 10.87 -21.21 31.49
C SER A 139 10.32 -19.89 32.05
N ALA A 140 9.11 -19.93 32.62
CA ALA A 140 8.45 -18.78 33.21
C ALA A 140 9.36 -17.92 34.12
N ASN A 141 10.28 -18.53 34.88
CA ASN A 141 11.19 -17.83 35.79
C ASN A 141 12.59 -17.52 35.20
N GLY A 142 12.91 -17.99 33.99
CA GLY A 142 14.17 -17.73 33.29
C GLY A 142 15.32 -18.71 33.57
N ASN A 143 15.10 -19.79 34.33
CA ASN A 143 16.18 -20.67 34.76
C ASN A 143 16.43 -21.91 33.87
N ARG A 144 15.54 -22.19 32.92
CA ARG A 144 15.61 -23.33 32.00
C ARG A 144 15.39 -22.85 30.58
N LEU A 145 16.11 -23.48 29.65
CA LEU A 145 15.95 -23.28 28.21
C LEU A 145 15.62 -24.61 27.57
N VAL A 146 14.71 -24.63 26.61
CA VAL A 146 14.47 -25.74 25.70
C VAL A 146 14.64 -25.24 24.28
N TRP A 147 15.50 -25.88 23.50
CA TRP A 147 15.81 -25.50 22.14
C TRP A 147 15.61 -26.69 21.22
N SER A 148 14.65 -26.58 20.30
CA SER A 148 14.52 -27.46 19.14
C SER A 148 15.39 -26.92 18.02
N THR A 149 16.62 -27.43 17.90
CA THR A 149 17.53 -26.99 16.84
C THR A 149 17.06 -27.52 15.48
N SER A 150 17.46 -26.85 14.40
CA SER A 150 17.07 -27.27 13.05
C SER A 150 17.62 -28.65 12.63
N ASP A 151 18.64 -29.16 13.33
CA ASP A 151 19.50 -30.25 12.87
C ASP A 151 19.90 -31.32 13.91
N LYS A 152 19.77 -31.03 15.21
CA LYS A 152 20.14 -31.93 16.32
C LYS A 152 18.94 -32.34 17.19
N GLY A 153 17.74 -31.84 16.90
CA GLY A 153 16.55 -32.13 17.69
C GLY A 153 16.49 -31.33 18.98
N VAL A 154 15.63 -31.75 19.91
CA VAL A 154 15.27 -30.96 21.09
C VAL A 154 16.25 -31.16 22.24
N HIS A 155 16.81 -30.09 22.77
CA HIS A 155 17.74 -30.08 23.89
C HIS A 155 17.26 -29.14 24.99
N TYR A 156 17.68 -29.40 26.23
CA TYR A 156 17.42 -28.52 27.35
C TYR A 156 18.71 -28.09 28.03
N SER A 157 18.65 -26.95 28.74
CA SER A 157 19.77 -26.36 29.48
C SER A 157 19.33 -25.68 30.77
N THR A 158 20.26 -25.60 31.72
CA THR A 158 20.14 -24.72 32.90
C THR A 158 21.01 -23.48 32.64
N GLY A 159 20.42 -22.45 32.03
CA GLY A 159 21.10 -21.17 31.77
C GLY A 159 22.15 -21.16 30.65
N GLY A 160 22.13 -22.14 29.73
CA GLY A 160 22.96 -22.11 28.50
C GLY A 160 24.43 -22.54 28.69
N ASN A 161 24.78 -23.12 29.84
CA ASN A 161 26.15 -23.56 30.14
C ASN A 161 26.51 -24.94 29.60
N SER A 162 25.51 -25.80 29.48
CA SER A 162 25.61 -27.15 28.92
C SER A 162 24.25 -27.57 28.39
N TRP A 163 24.23 -28.48 27.42
CA TRP A 163 23.00 -28.92 26.77
C TRP A 163 22.89 -30.43 26.83
N THR A 164 21.69 -30.92 27.13
CA THR A 164 21.37 -32.35 27.16
C THR A 164 20.17 -32.60 26.25
N ALA A 165 20.21 -33.70 25.48
CA ALA A 165 19.09 -34.06 24.62
C ALA A 165 17.84 -34.35 25.45
N SER A 166 16.70 -33.81 25.01
CA SER A 166 15.40 -34.07 25.59
C SER A 166 14.90 -35.43 25.09
N SER A 167 14.27 -36.22 25.97
CA SER A 167 13.72 -37.53 25.61
C SER A 167 12.21 -37.48 25.37
N GLY A 168 11.67 -38.36 24.53
CA GLY A 168 10.22 -38.52 24.33
C GLY A 168 9.53 -37.47 23.45
N ILE A 169 10.30 -36.60 22.79
CA ILE A 169 9.83 -35.59 21.83
C ILE A 169 10.56 -35.77 20.49
N PRO A 170 9.87 -35.70 19.33
CA PRO A 170 10.52 -35.81 18.03
C PRO A 170 11.39 -34.59 17.71
N ALA A 171 12.38 -34.76 16.82
CA ALA A 171 13.14 -33.66 16.27
C ALA A 171 12.21 -32.69 15.52
N GLN A 172 12.60 -31.41 15.44
CA GLN A 172 11.84 -30.34 14.77
C GLN A 172 10.47 -30.04 15.37
N ALA A 173 10.13 -30.61 16.54
CA ALA A 173 8.95 -30.16 17.27
C ALA A 173 9.06 -28.66 17.59
N LYS A 174 7.97 -27.90 17.43
CA LYS A 174 7.88 -26.53 17.93
C LYS A 174 7.76 -26.58 19.45
N VAL A 175 8.62 -25.86 20.17
CA VAL A 175 8.65 -25.87 21.64
C VAL A 175 8.21 -24.52 22.21
N ILE A 176 7.39 -24.57 23.26
CA ILE A 176 6.94 -23.40 24.04
C ILE A 176 7.05 -23.70 25.54
N SER A 177 7.03 -22.66 26.37
CA SER A 177 7.01 -22.77 27.82
C SER A 177 5.62 -22.45 28.39
N ASP A 178 5.28 -23.07 29.53
CA ASP A 178 4.18 -22.56 30.34
C ASP A 178 4.58 -21.20 30.92
N ARG A 179 3.65 -20.25 30.90
CA ARG A 179 3.89 -18.86 31.33
C ARG A 179 3.79 -18.67 32.84
N VAL A 180 3.46 -19.72 33.61
CA VAL A 180 3.34 -19.70 35.08
C VAL A 180 4.27 -20.72 35.73
N ASN A 181 4.23 -21.98 35.30
CA ASN A 181 4.97 -23.08 35.91
C ASN A 181 6.33 -23.29 35.22
N PRO A 182 7.46 -22.96 35.87
CA PRO A 182 8.77 -23.02 35.22
C PRO A 182 9.28 -24.44 34.91
N ASN A 183 8.58 -25.48 35.36
CA ASN A 183 8.90 -26.86 35.03
C ASN A 183 8.11 -27.39 33.83
N LYS A 184 7.09 -26.66 33.36
CA LYS A 184 6.24 -27.08 32.25
C LYS A 184 6.71 -26.50 30.92
N PHE A 185 6.87 -27.39 29.96
CA PHE A 185 7.14 -27.06 28.56
C PHE A 185 6.23 -27.92 27.68
N TYR A 186 5.88 -27.39 26.52
CA TYR A 186 5.05 -28.07 25.54
C TYR A 186 5.79 -28.16 24.22
N GLY A 187 5.55 -29.26 23.50
CA GLY A 187 6.04 -29.48 22.16
C GLY A 187 4.90 -29.82 21.22
N PHE A 188 4.96 -29.40 19.97
CA PHE A 188 4.03 -29.85 18.94
C PHE A 188 4.78 -30.41 17.73
N ALA A 189 4.35 -31.59 17.26
CA ALA A 189 4.81 -32.17 16.01
C ALA A 189 3.75 -33.12 15.43
N ALA A 190 3.47 -33.00 14.13
CA ALA A 190 2.64 -33.94 13.36
C ALA A 190 1.31 -34.32 14.05
N GLY A 191 0.55 -33.33 14.51
CA GLY A 191 -0.75 -33.52 15.15
C GLY A 191 -0.69 -34.04 16.60
N LYS A 192 0.49 -34.03 17.23
CA LYS A 192 0.69 -34.44 18.62
C LYS A 192 1.29 -33.34 19.46
N VAL A 193 0.68 -33.13 20.63
CA VAL A 193 1.22 -32.31 21.71
C VAL A 193 2.04 -33.20 22.65
N TYR A 194 3.17 -32.70 23.10
CA TYR A 194 4.12 -33.34 24.00
C TYR A 194 4.26 -32.46 25.23
N VAL A 195 4.17 -33.04 26.43
CA VAL A 195 4.20 -32.29 27.69
C VAL A 195 5.43 -32.71 28.50
N SER A 196 6.22 -31.73 28.92
CA SER A 196 7.25 -31.90 29.94
C SER A 196 6.78 -31.25 31.24
N THR A 197 7.06 -31.90 32.38
CA THR A 197 6.81 -31.39 33.73
C THR A 197 8.09 -31.33 34.57
N ASN A 198 9.25 -31.55 33.94
CA ASN A 198 10.56 -31.59 34.57
C ASN A 198 11.57 -30.65 33.88
N GLY A 199 11.09 -29.54 33.35
CA GLY A 199 11.94 -28.48 32.79
C GLY A 199 12.56 -28.83 31.44
N GLY A 200 11.86 -29.62 30.62
CA GLY A 200 12.29 -30.00 29.27
C GLY A 200 13.15 -31.26 29.19
N ALA A 201 13.49 -31.91 30.32
CA ALA A 201 14.36 -33.08 30.30
C ALA A 201 13.72 -34.31 29.61
N SER A 202 12.43 -34.52 29.85
CA SER A 202 11.64 -35.53 29.16
C SER A 202 10.25 -35.02 28.85
N PHE A 203 9.70 -35.48 27.73
CA PHE A 203 8.36 -35.19 27.27
C PHE A 203 7.56 -36.49 27.16
N THR A 204 6.26 -36.38 27.39
CA THR A 204 5.28 -37.46 27.14
C THR A 204 4.26 -36.96 26.11
N ALA A 205 3.98 -37.77 25.09
CA ALA A 205 2.91 -37.47 24.14
C ALA A 205 1.56 -37.42 24.87
N SER A 206 0.82 -36.34 24.66
CA SER A 206 -0.53 -36.17 25.17
C SER A 206 -1.50 -37.16 24.50
N ALA A 207 -2.59 -37.47 25.22
CA ALA A 207 -3.72 -38.22 24.69
C ALA A 207 -4.57 -37.40 23.68
N ALA A 208 -4.32 -36.10 23.55
CA ALA A 208 -5.00 -35.23 22.61
C ALA A 208 -4.97 -35.80 21.18
N ASN A 209 -6.11 -35.65 20.50
CA ASN A 209 -6.35 -36.08 19.12
C ASN A 209 -7.15 -34.99 18.38
N GLY A 210 -7.28 -35.14 17.06
CA GLY A 210 -8.03 -34.19 16.23
C GLY A 210 -7.31 -32.87 15.91
N LEU A 211 -6.04 -32.72 16.31
CA LEU A 211 -5.18 -31.64 15.84
C LEU A 211 -4.64 -31.94 14.43
N PRO A 212 -4.36 -30.91 13.62
CA PRO A 212 -3.86 -31.08 12.26
C PRO A 212 -2.47 -31.72 12.22
N VAL A 213 -2.24 -32.60 11.26
CA VAL A 213 -0.94 -33.27 11.06
C VAL A 213 -0.02 -32.44 10.13
N GLU A 214 -0.63 -31.75 9.18
CA GLU A 214 0.04 -30.96 8.14
C GLU A 214 -0.45 -29.51 8.15
N GLY A 215 0.27 -28.65 7.43
CA GLY A 215 -0.03 -27.23 7.32
C GLY A 215 0.55 -26.41 8.47
N ASN A 216 -0.05 -25.25 8.71
CA ASN A 216 0.43 -24.35 9.74
C ASN A 216 0.09 -24.89 11.14
N ALA A 217 0.92 -24.57 12.13
CA ALA A 217 0.74 -25.02 13.50
C ALA A 217 1.35 -24.01 14.46
N ASP A 218 0.51 -23.36 15.25
CA ASP A 218 0.87 -22.34 16.21
C ASP A 218 0.26 -22.72 17.56
N LEU A 219 1.11 -23.17 18.49
CA LEU A 219 0.72 -23.58 19.83
C LEU A 219 1.29 -22.56 20.80
N ASP A 220 0.44 -21.99 21.64
CA ASP A 220 0.85 -20.94 22.57
C ASP A 220 0.19 -21.09 23.95
N ALA A 221 0.94 -20.72 24.99
CA ALA A 221 0.48 -20.78 26.38
C ALA A 221 0.06 -19.39 26.90
N VAL A 222 -1.05 -19.33 27.63
CA VAL A 222 -1.65 -18.07 28.08
C VAL A 222 -0.87 -17.47 29.26
N PRO A 223 -0.46 -16.19 29.20
CA PRO A 223 0.10 -15.50 30.35
C PRO A 223 -0.85 -15.48 31.55
N GLY A 224 -0.36 -15.86 32.73
CA GLY A 224 -1.12 -15.80 33.98
C GLY A 224 -2.00 -17.02 34.30
N THR A 225 -2.18 -17.96 33.36
CA THR A 225 -2.93 -19.21 33.62
C THR A 225 -2.07 -20.44 33.31
N GLU A 226 -1.71 -21.21 34.34
CA GLU A 226 -0.96 -22.45 34.16
C GLU A 226 -1.77 -23.47 33.33
N GLY A 227 -1.15 -24.05 32.31
CA GLY A 227 -1.73 -25.14 31.54
C GLY A 227 -2.82 -24.75 30.56
N GLU A 228 -3.09 -23.46 30.39
CA GLU A 228 -4.02 -22.96 29.38
C GLU A 228 -3.29 -22.75 28.05
N LEU A 229 -3.70 -23.49 27.01
CA LEU A 229 -3.06 -23.51 25.70
C LEU A 229 -4.07 -23.21 24.59
N TRP A 230 -3.62 -22.46 23.60
CA TRP A 230 -4.35 -22.27 22.34
C TRP A 230 -3.53 -22.85 21.19
N PHE A 231 -4.23 -23.49 20.25
CA PHE A 231 -3.63 -24.01 19.02
C PHE A 231 -4.38 -23.45 17.81
N ALA A 232 -3.69 -22.72 16.94
CA ALA A 232 -4.17 -22.32 15.62
C ALA A 232 -3.41 -23.12 14.55
N GLY A 233 -4.11 -23.68 13.58
CA GLY A 233 -3.42 -24.36 12.49
C GLY A 233 -4.30 -25.26 11.64
N GLY A 234 -3.70 -25.82 10.59
CA GLY A 234 -4.33 -26.68 9.61
C GLY A 234 -3.85 -26.42 8.19
N SER A 235 -4.50 -27.09 7.24
CA SER A 235 -4.23 -26.98 5.82
C SER A 235 -5.55 -26.89 5.05
N GLU A 236 -5.57 -26.10 3.97
CA GLU A 236 -6.69 -26.06 3.02
C GLU A 236 -6.75 -27.35 2.17
N GLU A 237 -5.62 -28.05 2.03
CA GLU A 237 -5.48 -29.23 1.18
C GLU A 237 -5.91 -30.54 1.87
N GLY A 238 -6.17 -30.51 3.19
CA GLY A 238 -6.69 -31.66 3.92
C GLY A 238 -6.52 -31.60 5.45
N GLY A 239 -7.35 -32.36 6.16
CA GLY A 239 -7.35 -32.44 7.63
C GLY A 239 -8.17 -31.35 8.31
N PRO A 240 -8.18 -31.32 9.65
CA PRO A 240 -8.86 -30.27 10.38
C PRO A 240 -8.12 -28.93 10.25
N TYR A 241 -8.85 -27.82 10.24
CA TYR A 241 -8.32 -26.46 10.23
C TYR A 241 -9.17 -25.59 11.18
N GLY A 242 -8.55 -24.72 11.97
CA GLY A 242 -9.25 -23.79 12.85
C GLY A 242 -8.45 -23.40 14.09
N LEU A 243 -9.17 -23.13 15.17
CA LEU A 243 -8.64 -22.74 16.46
C LEU A 243 -9.12 -23.72 17.55
N TRP A 244 -8.22 -24.14 18.44
CA TRP A 244 -8.48 -25.05 19.54
C TRP A 244 -8.00 -24.47 20.86
N HIS A 245 -8.68 -24.85 21.94
CA HIS A 245 -8.36 -24.43 23.31
C HIS A 245 -8.24 -25.63 24.25
N SER A 246 -7.24 -25.59 25.12
CA SER A 246 -6.99 -26.54 26.20
C SER A 246 -6.86 -25.78 27.52
N THR A 247 -7.43 -26.33 28.58
CA THR A 247 -7.32 -25.81 29.96
C THR A 247 -6.66 -26.81 30.91
N ASP A 248 -6.13 -27.91 30.37
CA ASP A 248 -5.64 -29.07 31.12
C ASP A 248 -4.20 -29.44 30.74
N SER A 249 -3.38 -28.44 30.43
CA SER A 249 -1.98 -28.60 30.01
C SER A 249 -1.83 -29.44 28.73
N GLY A 250 -2.77 -29.31 27.80
CA GLY A 250 -2.75 -29.99 26.51
C GLY A 250 -3.19 -31.45 26.55
N ALA A 251 -3.79 -31.93 27.65
CA ALA A 251 -4.31 -33.29 27.73
C ALA A 251 -5.53 -33.49 26.80
N THR A 252 -6.39 -32.46 26.69
CA THR A 252 -7.49 -32.39 25.74
C THR A 252 -7.55 -31.02 25.06
N PHE A 253 -8.10 -30.98 23.83
CA PHE A 253 -8.31 -29.75 23.07
C PHE A 253 -9.74 -29.73 22.53
N THR A 254 -10.40 -28.58 22.64
CA THR A 254 -11.73 -28.34 22.07
C THR A 254 -11.61 -27.40 20.87
N LYS A 255 -12.07 -27.82 19.69
CA LYS A 255 -12.15 -26.95 18.51
C LYS A 255 -13.25 -25.92 18.70
N LEU A 256 -12.97 -24.66 18.41
CA LEU A 256 -13.97 -23.60 18.37
C LEU A 256 -14.84 -23.75 17.11
N ALA A 257 -16.15 -23.87 17.30
CA ALA A 257 -17.10 -24.06 16.20
C ALA A 257 -17.33 -22.78 15.38
N ASN A 258 -17.08 -21.62 15.98
CA ASN A 258 -17.22 -20.28 15.38
C ASN A 258 -15.94 -19.81 14.66
N VAL A 259 -14.94 -20.68 14.47
CA VAL A 259 -13.70 -20.36 13.74
C VAL A 259 -13.46 -21.42 12.67
N GLU A 260 -13.57 -21.01 11.40
CA GLU A 260 -13.44 -21.91 10.25
C GLU A 260 -11.99 -22.33 10.06
N GLU A 261 -11.10 -21.35 10.00
CA GLU A 261 -9.66 -21.50 9.74
C GLU A 261 -8.91 -20.53 10.66
N ALA A 262 -7.75 -20.92 11.19
CA ALA A 262 -6.87 -20.01 11.93
C ALA A 262 -5.40 -20.40 11.76
N ASP A 263 -4.53 -19.42 11.52
CA ASP A 263 -3.10 -19.62 11.27
C ASP A 263 -2.24 -19.39 12.50
N SER A 264 -2.59 -18.39 13.30
CA SER A 264 -1.78 -17.95 14.43
C SER A 264 -2.68 -17.37 15.52
N ILE A 265 -2.21 -17.45 16.76
CA ILE A 265 -2.91 -16.97 17.95
C ILE A 265 -1.94 -16.19 18.82
N GLY A 266 -2.40 -15.09 19.40
CA GLY A 266 -1.64 -14.27 20.31
C GLY A 266 -2.51 -13.68 21.41
N PHE A 267 -1.87 -13.20 22.47
CA PHE A 267 -2.56 -12.70 23.66
C PHE A 267 -2.16 -11.27 23.94
N GLY A 268 -3.13 -10.46 24.38
CA GLY A 268 -2.88 -9.11 24.87
C GLY A 268 -3.65 -8.82 26.15
N LYS A 269 -3.53 -7.59 26.62
CA LYS A 269 -4.21 -7.11 27.82
C LYS A 269 -5.71 -7.40 27.74
N ALA A 270 -6.28 -7.89 28.84
CA ALA A 270 -7.71 -8.09 28.97
C ALA A 270 -8.49 -6.78 28.71
N ALA A 271 -9.69 -6.91 28.12
CA ALA A 271 -10.60 -5.78 28.01
C ALA A 271 -11.04 -5.28 29.40
N PRO A 272 -11.38 -3.99 29.55
CA PRO A 272 -11.88 -3.47 30.82
C PRO A 272 -13.07 -4.28 31.34
N GLY A 273 -12.94 -4.79 32.58
CA GLY A 273 -13.97 -5.61 33.23
C GLY A 273 -13.94 -7.10 32.86
N GLN A 274 -13.02 -7.53 31.99
CA GLN A 274 -12.81 -8.94 31.67
C GLN A 274 -11.64 -9.52 32.48
N ASN A 275 -11.76 -10.80 32.82
CA ASN A 275 -10.73 -11.55 33.55
C ASN A 275 -9.97 -12.53 32.65
N VAL A 276 -10.26 -12.51 31.35
CA VAL A 276 -9.57 -13.30 30.31
C VAL A 276 -8.73 -12.35 29.46
N VAL A 277 -7.56 -12.82 29.03
CA VAL A 277 -6.72 -12.07 28.08
C VAL A 277 -7.49 -11.81 26.79
N ALA A 278 -7.19 -10.70 26.11
CA ALA A 278 -7.70 -10.49 24.77
C ALA A 278 -6.98 -11.45 23.81
N LEU A 279 -7.73 -12.21 23.03
CA LEU A 279 -7.21 -13.12 22.01
C LEU A 279 -7.11 -12.40 20.68
N TYR A 280 -6.01 -12.59 19.96
CA TYR A 280 -5.80 -12.07 18.61
C TYR A 280 -5.45 -13.20 17.67
N THR A 281 -6.14 -13.34 16.55
CA THR A 281 -5.88 -14.44 15.61
C THR A 281 -5.91 -13.98 14.16
N ILE A 282 -5.08 -14.62 13.33
CA ILE A 282 -5.19 -14.58 11.87
C ILE A 282 -6.11 -15.74 11.49
N ALA A 283 -7.30 -15.43 10.97
CA ALA A 283 -8.34 -16.43 10.83
C ALA A 283 -9.32 -16.13 9.69
N LYS A 284 -10.16 -17.12 9.41
CA LYS A 284 -11.41 -16.97 8.66
C LYS A 284 -12.59 -17.24 9.59
N ILE A 285 -13.43 -16.23 9.75
CA ILE A 285 -14.61 -16.25 10.61
C ILE A 285 -15.76 -15.65 9.82
N ASP A 286 -16.92 -16.31 9.84
CA ASP A 286 -18.11 -15.94 9.07
C ASP A 286 -17.79 -15.70 7.59
N GLY A 287 -17.04 -16.62 6.98
CA GLY A 287 -16.60 -16.55 5.58
C GLY A 287 -15.58 -15.47 5.23
N THR A 288 -15.12 -14.66 6.20
CA THR A 288 -14.22 -13.52 5.95
C THR A 288 -12.82 -13.79 6.52
N ARG A 289 -11.80 -13.72 5.66
CA ARG A 289 -10.39 -13.80 6.08
C ARG A 289 -9.90 -12.45 6.62
N GLY A 290 -9.16 -12.47 7.71
CA GLY A 290 -8.59 -11.26 8.30
C GLY A 290 -7.95 -11.50 9.66
N PHE A 291 -7.79 -10.42 10.41
CA PHE A 291 -7.30 -10.45 11.78
C PHE A 291 -8.48 -10.19 12.71
N PHE A 292 -8.59 -10.97 13.78
CA PHE A 292 -9.74 -10.93 14.68
C PHE A 292 -9.29 -10.80 16.13
N ARG A 293 -10.08 -10.09 16.93
CA ARG A 293 -9.94 -10.01 18.38
C ARG A 293 -11.15 -10.63 19.08
N SER A 294 -10.92 -11.39 20.15
CA SER A 294 -11.95 -11.79 21.10
C SER A 294 -11.60 -11.26 22.50
N ASP A 295 -12.62 -10.73 23.19
CA ASP A 295 -12.49 -10.17 24.54
C ASP A 295 -13.16 -11.07 25.60
N ASP A 296 -13.68 -12.24 25.21
CA ASP A 296 -14.54 -13.11 26.02
C ASP A 296 -14.17 -14.59 25.91
N GLY A 297 -12.88 -14.88 25.71
CA GLY A 297 -12.37 -16.25 25.68
C GLY A 297 -12.71 -17.01 24.39
N GLY A 298 -12.89 -16.31 23.28
CA GLY A 298 -13.16 -16.89 21.96
C GLY A 298 -14.64 -17.14 21.67
N ALA A 299 -15.55 -16.69 22.54
CA ALA A 299 -16.99 -16.82 22.32
C ALA A 299 -17.48 -15.90 21.19
N ASN A 300 -16.99 -14.66 21.14
CA ASN A 300 -17.29 -13.70 20.08
C ASN A 300 -15.99 -13.11 19.50
N TRP A 301 -16.02 -12.82 18.19
CA TRP A 301 -14.88 -12.29 17.45
C TRP A 301 -15.26 -11.01 16.71
N VAL A 302 -14.35 -10.04 16.70
CA VAL A 302 -14.46 -8.80 15.93
C VAL A 302 -13.29 -8.71 14.97
N ARG A 303 -13.57 -8.50 13.69
CA ARG A 303 -12.52 -8.22 12.69
C ARG A 303 -11.88 -6.87 13.01
N ILE A 304 -10.55 -6.84 13.12
CA ILE A 304 -9.77 -5.64 13.47
C ILE A 304 -8.98 -5.05 12.30
N ASN A 305 -9.00 -5.71 11.14
CA ASN A 305 -8.54 -5.16 9.88
C ASN A 305 -9.70 -4.94 8.90
N ASP A 306 -9.39 -4.33 7.76
CA ASP A 306 -10.31 -4.14 6.64
C ASP A 306 -9.71 -4.67 5.32
N ASN A 307 -10.43 -4.46 4.22
CA ASN A 307 -10.03 -4.98 2.91
C ASN A 307 -8.85 -4.22 2.27
N GLN A 308 -8.55 -3.02 2.74
CA GLN A 308 -7.38 -2.25 2.30
C GLN A 308 -6.12 -2.63 3.11
N HIS A 309 -6.29 -3.28 4.26
CA HIS A 309 -5.24 -3.62 5.22
C HIS A 309 -5.13 -5.14 5.42
N GLN A 310 -4.76 -5.88 4.37
CA GLN A 310 -4.62 -7.35 4.39
C GLN A 310 -3.16 -7.85 4.42
N TYR A 311 -2.24 -7.12 3.79
CA TYR A 311 -0.79 -7.34 3.87
C TYR A 311 -0.28 -8.70 3.36
N ALA A 312 -1.00 -9.30 2.40
CA ALA A 312 -0.67 -10.58 1.79
C ALA A 312 -0.47 -11.70 2.82
N ARG A 313 0.78 -12.04 3.17
CA ARG A 313 1.11 -13.12 4.09
C ARG A 313 1.55 -12.57 5.44
N VAL A 314 0.65 -12.66 6.42
CA VAL A 314 0.95 -12.42 7.85
C VAL A 314 1.26 -13.76 8.50
N THR A 315 2.39 -13.86 9.20
CA THR A 315 2.97 -15.11 9.70
C THR A 315 2.88 -15.28 11.21
N THR A 316 2.74 -14.17 11.95
CA THR A 316 2.64 -14.17 13.43
C THR A 316 1.81 -12.99 13.90
N ILE A 317 1.10 -13.18 15.01
CA ILE A 317 0.27 -12.16 15.66
C ILE A 317 0.48 -12.22 17.17
N THR A 318 0.70 -11.07 17.81
CA THR A 318 0.76 -11.00 19.28
C THR A 318 0.13 -9.71 19.80
N GLY A 319 -0.58 -9.80 20.91
CA GLY A 319 -1.16 -8.63 21.56
C GLY A 319 -0.15 -7.95 22.48
N ASP A 320 -0.47 -6.75 22.93
CA ASP A 320 0.32 -6.09 23.97
C ASP A 320 -0.26 -6.38 25.36
N PRO A 321 0.50 -6.96 26.31
CA PRO A 321 0.00 -7.26 27.65
C PRO A 321 -0.26 -5.99 28.49
N ARG A 322 0.23 -4.83 28.06
CA ARG A 322 0.09 -3.54 28.77
C ARG A 322 -0.93 -2.60 28.12
N LEU A 323 -1.18 -2.73 26.81
CA LEU A 323 -2.08 -1.88 26.04
C LEU A 323 -3.27 -2.67 25.49
N TYR A 324 -4.47 -2.40 26.02
CA TYR A 324 -5.67 -3.08 25.55
C TYR A 324 -6.02 -2.64 24.13
N GLY A 325 -6.27 -3.61 23.25
CA GLY A 325 -6.62 -3.38 21.85
C GLY A 325 -5.41 -3.29 20.91
N ARG A 326 -4.19 -3.17 21.44
CA ARG A 326 -2.95 -3.16 20.64
C ARG A 326 -2.63 -4.56 20.16
N VAL A 327 -2.30 -4.67 18.87
CA VAL A 327 -1.80 -5.88 18.23
C VAL A 327 -0.55 -5.58 17.41
N TYR A 328 0.37 -6.54 17.35
CA TYR A 328 1.54 -6.56 16.47
C TYR A 328 1.39 -7.71 15.47
N LEU A 329 1.66 -7.43 14.20
CA LEU A 329 1.51 -8.37 13.08
C LEU A 329 2.84 -8.50 12.35
N GLY A 330 3.40 -9.71 12.32
CA GLY A 330 4.58 -10.01 11.54
C GLY A 330 4.21 -10.42 10.13
N THR A 331 4.79 -9.77 9.13
CA THR A 331 4.50 -10.05 7.72
C THR A 331 5.70 -10.66 6.99
N ASN A 332 5.45 -11.28 5.84
CA ASN A 332 6.50 -11.65 4.91
C ASN A 332 6.59 -10.61 3.78
N GLY A 333 7.46 -9.61 3.94
CA GLY A 333 7.73 -8.59 2.91
C GLY A 333 7.05 -7.23 3.13
N ARG A 334 6.38 -7.00 4.27
CA ARG A 334 5.76 -5.70 4.63
C ARG A 334 6.17 -5.21 6.03
N GLY A 335 7.24 -5.79 6.59
CA GLY A 335 7.75 -5.48 7.93
C GLY A 335 6.80 -5.88 9.06
N ILE A 336 6.84 -5.12 10.14
CA ILE A 336 6.00 -5.32 11.33
C ILE A 336 4.95 -4.22 11.35
N LEU A 337 3.70 -4.60 11.48
CA LEU A 337 2.60 -3.67 11.65
C LEU A 337 2.18 -3.66 13.11
N TYR A 338 1.73 -2.51 13.59
CA TYR A 338 0.95 -2.44 14.82
C TYR A 338 -0.37 -1.73 14.54
N ALA A 339 -1.41 -2.12 15.28
CA ALA A 339 -2.72 -1.49 15.19
C ALA A 339 -3.33 -1.29 16.57
N ASP A 340 -4.07 -0.20 16.72
CA ASP A 340 -4.83 0.16 17.91
C ASP A 340 -6.32 0.27 17.59
N ARG A 341 -7.16 0.16 18.61
CA ARG A 341 -8.60 0.44 18.48
C ARG A 341 -8.83 1.93 18.17
N ILE A 342 -9.65 2.21 17.16
CA ILE A 342 -10.19 3.57 16.93
C ILE A 342 -11.04 3.97 18.16
N GLY A 343 -10.68 5.07 18.82
CA GLY A 343 -11.34 5.56 20.04
C GLY A 343 -10.88 4.91 21.35
N GLY A 344 -9.78 4.15 21.34
CA GLY A 344 -9.08 3.72 22.56
C GLY A 344 -8.14 4.82 23.08
N ASN A 345 -7.91 4.88 24.39
CA ASN A 345 -6.80 5.65 24.96
C ASN A 345 -5.50 5.03 24.44
N ASN A 346 -5.00 5.53 23.31
CA ASN A 346 -3.68 5.21 22.79
C ASN A 346 -2.68 5.74 23.82
N GLY A 347 -2.00 4.83 24.50
CA GLY A 347 -1.10 5.07 25.62
C GLY A 347 0.16 5.86 25.25
N GLY A 348 -0.01 7.08 24.73
CA GLY A 348 0.97 8.14 24.80
C GLY A 348 0.64 9.03 26.00
N GLY A 349 1.32 8.81 27.12
CA GLY A 349 1.30 9.72 28.27
C GLY A 349 0.43 9.28 29.45
N GLU A 350 1.10 9.14 30.59
CA GLU A 350 0.65 8.97 31.97
C GLU A 350 -0.84 9.18 32.32
N GLY A 351 -1.41 8.17 33.00
CA GLY A 351 -2.25 8.33 34.21
C GLY A 351 -3.59 9.07 34.10
N GLY A 352 -4.70 8.32 34.09
CA GLY A 352 -6.01 8.86 34.48
C GLY A 352 -7.19 7.97 34.08
N GLY A 353 -7.79 7.28 35.03
CA GLY A 353 -9.06 6.59 34.82
C GLY A 353 -10.19 7.60 34.57
N GLY A 354 -10.67 7.67 33.34
CA GLY A 354 -11.87 8.41 32.96
C GLY A 354 -12.89 7.47 32.32
N SER A 355 -14.15 7.59 32.73
CA SER A 355 -15.29 6.93 32.08
C SER A 355 -15.33 7.23 30.57
N PRO A 356 -15.91 6.34 29.73
CA PRO A 356 -15.94 6.54 28.28
C PRO A 356 -16.59 7.88 27.92
N VAL A 357 -15.83 8.73 27.23
CA VAL A 357 -16.31 10.01 26.72
C VAL A 357 -17.20 9.75 25.50
N ILE A 358 -18.41 10.28 25.51
CA ILE A 358 -19.31 10.23 24.36
C ILE A 358 -18.95 11.40 23.42
N SER A 359 -18.62 11.11 22.17
CA SER A 359 -18.26 12.12 21.17
C SER A 359 -19.38 13.12 20.93
N SER A 360 -19.05 14.40 20.77
CA SER A 360 -20.01 15.39 20.28
C SER A 360 -20.30 15.19 18.80
N ALA A 361 -21.44 15.70 18.33
CA ALA A 361 -21.83 15.64 16.93
C ALA A 361 -22.27 17.02 16.42
N ILE A 362 -22.33 17.17 15.10
CA ILE A 362 -22.82 18.38 14.43
C ILE A 362 -23.98 18.08 13.49
N THR A 363 -24.83 19.06 13.22
CA THR A 363 -25.89 18.97 12.22
C THR A 363 -26.12 20.34 11.58
N PRO A 364 -26.07 20.45 10.24
CA PRO A 364 -25.83 19.38 9.27
C PRO A 364 -24.35 18.93 9.21
N VAL A 365 -24.09 17.81 8.54
CA VAL A 365 -22.71 17.35 8.19
C VAL A 365 -22.33 17.68 6.75
N ASN A 366 -23.27 18.19 5.95
CA ASN A 366 -23.05 18.72 4.61
C ASN A 366 -23.76 20.07 4.46
N ALA A 367 -23.14 21.05 3.81
CA ALA A 367 -23.77 22.32 3.46
C ALA A 367 -23.20 22.92 2.16
N GLU A 368 -23.93 23.85 1.55
CA GLU A 368 -23.54 24.50 0.30
C GLU A 368 -23.44 26.02 0.51
N PHE A 369 -22.53 26.66 -0.22
CA PHE A 369 -22.39 28.10 -0.24
C PHE A 369 -22.23 28.61 -1.68
N ASP A 370 -23.01 29.63 -2.05
CA ASP A 370 -22.92 30.30 -3.34
C ASP A 370 -22.25 31.66 -3.19
N LYS A 371 -21.17 31.88 -3.94
CA LYS A 371 -20.39 33.11 -3.96
C LYS A 371 -21.12 34.26 -4.66
N ASN A 372 -22.17 34.01 -5.43
CA ASN A 372 -23.01 35.07 -6.03
C ASN A 372 -23.55 35.99 -4.91
N PRO A 373 -23.24 37.31 -4.91
CA PRO A 373 -23.65 38.22 -3.83
C PRO A 373 -25.15 38.21 -3.51
N GLY A 374 -26.01 37.87 -4.47
CA GLY A 374 -27.46 37.73 -4.27
C GLY A 374 -27.88 36.48 -3.49
N ASN A 375 -27.03 35.45 -3.42
CA ASN A 375 -27.32 34.14 -2.86
C ASN A 375 -26.48 33.80 -1.60
N GLN A 376 -25.54 34.67 -1.21
CA GLN A 376 -24.69 34.44 -0.03
C GLN A 376 -25.50 34.45 1.28
N ALA A 377 -25.37 33.39 2.06
CA ALA A 377 -25.98 33.25 3.39
C ALA A 377 -25.00 32.66 4.40
N ASP A 378 -25.16 33.03 5.67
CA ASP A 378 -24.44 32.38 6.78
C ASP A 378 -24.93 30.94 6.95
N ILE A 379 -24.06 30.02 7.37
CA ILE A 379 -24.40 28.60 7.55
C ILE A 379 -24.50 28.26 9.03
N PRO A 380 -25.71 27.97 9.56
CA PRO A 380 -25.88 27.50 10.93
C PRO A 380 -25.56 26.01 11.07
N VAL A 381 -24.80 25.66 12.10
CA VAL A 381 -24.40 24.31 12.47
C VAL A 381 -24.73 24.09 13.95
N THR A 382 -25.61 23.14 14.22
CA THR A 382 -26.04 22.78 15.58
C THR A 382 -25.10 21.74 16.17
N LEU A 383 -24.68 21.95 17.41
CA LEU A 383 -23.81 21.07 18.18
C LEU A 383 -24.64 20.20 19.14
N THR A 384 -24.39 18.90 19.11
CA THR A 384 -24.82 17.93 20.13
C THR A 384 -23.60 17.62 20.99
N LEU A 385 -23.47 18.33 22.11
CA LEU A 385 -22.20 18.39 22.86
C LEU A 385 -21.91 17.16 23.73
N ASN A 386 -22.90 16.39 24.16
CA ASN A 386 -22.71 15.17 24.97
C ASN A 386 -21.81 15.36 26.22
N GLY A 387 -21.81 16.56 26.81
CA GLY A 387 -20.99 16.91 27.98
C GLY A 387 -19.63 17.55 27.65
N ASN A 388 -19.24 17.64 26.38
CA ASN A 388 -18.01 18.30 25.93
C ASN A 388 -18.26 19.77 25.57
N THR A 389 -17.19 20.50 25.27
CA THR A 389 -17.25 21.87 24.72
C THR A 389 -16.56 21.95 23.38
N LEU A 390 -17.00 22.82 22.47
CA LEU A 390 -16.27 23.09 21.23
C LEU A 390 -14.97 23.83 21.57
N SER A 391 -13.84 23.26 21.19
CA SER A 391 -12.50 23.82 21.41
C SER A 391 -12.07 24.72 20.26
N THR A 392 -12.23 24.25 19.03
CA THR A 392 -11.84 25.01 17.83
C THR A 392 -12.52 24.47 16.57
N ILE A 393 -12.52 25.26 15.49
CA ILE A 393 -12.91 24.83 14.15
C ILE A 393 -11.71 25.06 13.23
N ARG A 394 -11.38 24.07 12.40
CA ARG A 394 -10.24 24.13 11.47
C ARG A 394 -10.67 23.87 10.03
N ASN A 395 -9.95 24.49 9.10
CA ASN A 395 -9.95 24.16 7.68
C ASN A 395 -8.53 23.72 7.30
N GLY A 396 -8.31 22.40 7.19
CA GLY A 396 -6.96 21.84 7.13
C GLY A 396 -6.13 22.21 8.36
N SER A 397 -4.98 22.85 8.14
CA SER A 397 -4.11 23.35 9.21
C SER A 397 -4.51 24.72 9.77
N SER A 398 -5.41 25.45 9.09
CA SER A 398 -5.82 26.81 9.49
C SER A 398 -6.92 26.76 10.55
N THR A 399 -6.77 27.54 11.61
CA THR A 399 -7.77 27.68 12.68
C THR A 399 -8.68 28.87 12.41
N LEU A 400 -10.00 28.67 12.45
CA LEU A 400 -10.98 29.73 12.28
C LEU A 400 -11.06 30.62 13.52
N VAL A 401 -11.26 31.92 13.30
CA VAL A 401 -11.32 32.96 14.34
C VAL A 401 -12.76 33.18 14.80
N SER A 402 -13.04 32.91 16.07
CA SER A 402 -14.35 33.19 16.67
C SER A 402 -14.65 34.69 16.68
N GLY A 403 -15.86 35.08 16.29
CA GLY A 403 -16.31 36.47 16.13
C GLY A 403 -16.04 37.06 14.74
N ALA A 404 -15.19 36.42 13.91
CA ALA A 404 -14.91 36.85 12.54
C ALA A 404 -15.35 35.80 11.52
N ASP A 405 -14.81 34.58 11.63
CA ASP A 405 -15.09 33.47 10.71
C ASP A 405 -16.35 32.70 11.10
N TYR A 406 -16.64 32.64 12.40
CA TYR A 406 -17.87 32.08 12.93
C TYR A 406 -18.27 32.72 14.25
N THR A 407 -19.54 32.67 14.61
CA THR A 407 -20.01 32.98 15.97
C THR A 407 -20.55 31.72 16.64
N LEU A 408 -20.34 31.59 17.95
CA LEU A 408 -20.92 30.52 18.77
C LEU A 408 -21.91 31.13 19.77
N SER A 409 -23.17 30.71 19.72
CA SER A 409 -24.21 31.11 20.68
C SER A 409 -24.96 29.87 21.14
N GLY A 410 -24.91 29.59 22.45
CA GLY A 410 -25.45 28.35 23.00
C GLY A 410 -24.78 27.12 22.39
N ASN A 411 -25.58 26.25 21.76
CA ASN A 411 -25.12 25.08 21.04
C ASN A 411 -25.15 25.26 19.50
N GLN A 412 -25.15 26.49 18.99
CA GLN A 412 -25.15 26.75 17.55
C GLN A 412 -23.93 27.56 17.15
N VAL A 413 -23.18 27.02 16.19
CA VAL A 413 -22.15 27.73 15.43
C VAL A 413 -22.79 28.32 14.19
N VAL A 414 -22.51 29.57 13.87
CA VAL A 414 -22.90 30.20 12.60
C VAL A 414 -21.63 30.57 11.86
N LEU A 415 -21.36 29.88 10.75
CA LEU A 415 -20.24 30.19 9.86
C LEU A 415 -20.58 31.46 9.05
N SER A 416 -19.69 32.43 9.09
CA SER A 416 -19.87 33.73 8.43
C SER A 416 -19.79 33.59 6.91
N LYS A 417 -20.77 34.16 6.20
CA LYS A 417 -20.77 34.27 4.74
C LYS A 417 -19.54 34.98 4.20
N THR A 418 -18.94 35.89 4.97
CA THR A 418 -17.71 36.58 4.58
C THR A 418 -16.52 35.61 4.56
N TYR A 419 -16.42 34.73 5.55
CA TYR A 419 -15.42 33.66 5.56
C TYR A 419 -15.69 32.64 4.44
N LEU A 420 -16.94 32.20 4.30
CA LEU A 420 -17.32 31.23 3.26
C LEU A 420 -17.06 31.76 1.84
N ALA A 421 -17.30 33.05 1.59
CA ALA A 421 -16.98 33.70 0.32
C ALA A 421 -15.47 33.81 0.05
N SER A 422 -14.63 33.70 1.08
CA SER A 422 -13.16 33.67 0.91
C SER A 422 -12.64 32.30 0.42
N LEU A 423 -13.42 31.23 0.62
CA LEU A 423 -13.01 29.87 0.23
C LEU A 423 -12.99 29.70 -1.29
N PRO A 424 -12.05 28.90 -1.84
CA PRO A 424 -12.03 28.58 -3.27
C PRO A 424 -13.30 27.81 -3.69
N LYS A 425 -13.65 27.87 -4.98
CA LYS A 425 -14.74 27.03 -5.53
C LYS A 425 -14.36 25.55 -5.40
N GLY A 426 -15.35 24.68 -5.23
CA GLY A 426 -15.16 23.25 -5.03
C GLY A 426 -15.45 22.81 -3.59
N SER A 427 -14.84 21.69 -3.17
CA SER A 427 -15.12 21.08 -1.88
C SER A 427 -14.18 21.59 -0.79
N ALA A 428 -14.71 21.84 0.41
CA ALA A 428 -13.95 22.13 1.62
C ALA A 428 -14.46 21.28 2.79
N ALA A 429 -13.61 20.98 3.77
CA ALA A 429 -13.98 20.24 4.97
C ALA A 429 -13.60 21.04 6.21
N LEU A 430 -14.58 21.35 7.05
CA LEU A 430 -14.35 22.01 8.33
C LEU A 430 -14.41 20.99 9.47
N THR A 431 -13.32 20.91 10.23
CA THR A 431 -13.19 20.01 11.38
C THR A 431 -13.56 20.75 12.67
N PHE A 432 -14.61 20.29 13.34
CA PHE A 432 -15.04 20.76 14.65
C PHE A 432 -14.36 19.89 15.72
N HIS A 433 -13.42 20.50 16.45
CA HIS A 433 -12.68 19.85 17.51
C HIS A 433 -13.30 20.14 18.87
N PHE A 434 -13.58 19.10 19.66
CA PHE A 434 -14.21 19.20 20.97
C PHE A 434 -13.21 18.96 22.11
N SER A 435 -13.60 19.29 23.34
CA SER A 435 -12.74 19.14 24.52
C SER A 435 -12.41 17.68 24.84
N ALA A 436 -13.24 16.75 24.36
CA ALA A 436 -13.03 15.31 24.44
C ALA A 436 -13.93 14.59 23.41
N GLY A 437 -13.64 13.32 23.12
CA GLY A 437 -14.33 12.55 22.07
C GLY A 437 -13.78 12.85 20.67
N ASN A 438 -14.42 12.31 19.63
CA ASN A 438 -13.99 12.47 18.24
C ASN A 438 -14.36 13.84 17.66
N ASP A 439 -13.57 14.30 16.69
CA ASP A 439 -13.91 15.46 15.86
C ASP A 439 -15.15 15.17 14.98
N ALA A 440 -15.90 16.22 14.67
CA ALA A 440 -16.98 16.17 13.71
C ALA A 440 -16.63 16.97 12.46
N ILE A 441 -17.00 16.47 11.27
CA ILE A 441 -16.62 17.08 9.98
C ILE A 441 -17.87 17.62 9.29
N LEU A 442 -17.82 18.89 8.86
CA LEU A 442 -18.77 19.50 7.95
C LEU A 442 -18.16 19.56 6.56
N ASN A 443 -18.76 18.86 5.60
CA ASN A 443 -18.40 18.97 4.19
C ASN A 443 -19.13 20.16 3.57
N LEU A 444 -18.39 21.01 2.86
CA LEU A 444 -18.88 22.20 2.20
C LEU A 444 -18.69 22.08 0.68
N THR A 445 -19.72 22.47 -0.07
CA THR A 445 -19.63 22.68 -1.52
C THR A 445 -19.73 24.17 -1.81
N ILE A 446 -18.68 24.75 -2.40
CA ILE A 446 -18.58 26.17 -2.73
C ILE A 446 -18.79 26.35 -4.24
N GLN A 447 -19.88 27.03 -4.62
CA GLN A 447 -20.24 27.33 -6.01
C GLN A 447 -20.30 28.85 -6.26
N ASP A 448 -20.46 29.27 -7.51
CA ASP A 448 -20.59 30.68 -7.88
C ASP A 448 -21.43 30.80 -9.15
N THR A 449 -22.68 31.26 -8.99
CA THR A 449 -23.64 31.34 -10.09
C THR A 449 -23.72 32.72 -10.74
N THR A 450 -22.70 33.57 -10.57
CA THR A 450 -22.73 34.94 -11.11
C THR A 450 -22.72 34.93 -12.65
N VAL A 451 -23.75 35.50 -13.30
CA VAL A 451 -23.86 35.55 -14.77
C VAL A 451 -23.29 36.86 -15.31
N VAL A 452 -22.30 36.79 -16.21
CA VAL A 452 -21.76 37.94 -16.96
C VAL A 452 -22.14 37.78 -18.45
N PRO A 453 -22.77 38.77 -19.11
CA PRO A 453 -23.05 38.68 -20.54
C PRO A 453 -21.75 38.72 -21.36
N ALA A 454 -21.51 37.69 -22.18
CA ALA A 454 -20.32 37.62 -23.04
C ALA A 454 -20.55 38.37 -24.38
N GLY A 455 -19.64 39.28 -24.72
CA GLY A 455 -19.45 39.75 -26.10
C GLY A 455 -18.41 38.88 -26.81
N ALA A 456 -18.55 38.63 -28.12
CA ALA A 456 -17.57 37.88 -28.89
C ALA A 456 -16.28 38.69 -29.07
N ILE A 457 -15.14 38.14 -28.67
CA ILE A 457 -13.82 38.75 -28.77
C ILE A 457 -12.89 37.80 -29.52
N ARG A 458 -12.05 38.32 -30.40
CA ARG A 458 -10.91 37.62 -30.99
C ARG A 458 -9.60 38.18 -30.43
N ILE A 459 -8.71 37.31 -30.01
CA ILE A 459 -7.34 37.65 -29.59
C ILE A 459 -6.34 37.20 -30.66
N GLY A 460 -5.31 38.02 -30.90
CA GLY A 460 -4.14 37.64 -31.69
C GLY A 460 -2.88 37.95 -30.90
N MET A 461 -1.84 37.14 -31.06
CA MET A 461 -0.56 37.31 -30.38
C MET A 461 0.59 37.07 -31.35
N PHE A 462 1.67 37.83 -31.18
CA PHE A 462 2.98 37.47 -31.72
C PHE A 462 4.06 37.76 -30.68
N ASN A 463 5.15 37.01 -30.69
CA ASN A 463 6.28 37.26 -29.79
C ASN A 463 7.22 38.31 -30.41
N GLY A 464 7.47 39.41 -29.70
CA GLY A 464 8.37 40.47 -30.14
C GLY A 464 9.85 40.08 -30.05
N THR A 465 10.17 39.01 -29.35
CA THR A 465 11.54 38.47 -29.25
C THR A 465 11.61 37.09 -29.90
N THR A 466 12.41 36.96 -30.97
CA THR A 466 12.62 35.69 -31.69
C THR A 466 13.93 34.99 -31.33
N SER A 467 14.71 35.56 -30.40
CA SER A 467 15.94 34.93 -29.91
C SER A 467 15.63 33.65 -29.13
N ALA A 468 16.42 32.60 -29.35
CA ALA A 468 16.32 31.34 -28.61
C ALA A 468 16.68 31.49 -27.12
N THR A 469 17.36 32.58 -26.75
CA THR A 469 17.64 32.95 -25.36
C THR A 469 17.28 34.41 -25.10
N SER A 470 16.49 34.65 -24.06
CA SER A 470 16.08 35.99 -23.61
C SER A 470 15.83 35.96 -22.11
N ASN A 471 16.09 37.08 -21.44
CA ASN A 471 15.72 37.31 -20.05
C ASN A 471 14.34 38.01 -19.91
N SER A 472 13.63 38.21 -21.02
CA SER A 472 12.31 38.84 -21.06
C SER A 472 11.38 38.11 -22.04
N VAL A 473 10.12 37.95 -21.63
CA VAL A 473 9.03 37.44 -22.48
C VAL A 473 8.28 38.66 -23.03
N ASN A 474 8.19 38.81 -24.35
CA ASN A 474 7.69 40.02 -24.99
C ASN A 474 6.46 39.75 -25.89
N PRO A 475 5.29 39.39 -25.33
CA PRO A 475 4.10 39.16 -26.13
C PRO A 475 3.52 40.49 -26.62
N LYS A 476 3.25 40.59 -27.92
CA LYS A 476 2.47 41.67 -28.52
C LYS A 476 1.07 41.15 -28.81
N ILE A 477 0.09 41.71 -28.11
CA ILE A 477 -1.29 41.20 -28.10
C ILE A 477 -2.23 42.19 -28.80
N LYS A 478 -3.10 41.68 -29.66
CA LYS A 478 -4.15 42.42 -30.35
C LYS A 478 -5.52 41.87 -29.95
N LEU A 479 -6.32 42.71 -29.29
CA LEU A 479 -7.71 42.42 -28.96
C LEU A 479 -8.64 43.00 -30.03
N THR A 480 -9.59 42.21 -30.52
CA THR A 480 -10.61 42.64 -31.49
C THR A 480 -11.98 42.27 -30.96
N ASN A 481 -12.86 43.24 -30.73
CA ASN A 481 -14.28 42.96 -30.49
C ASN A 481 -14.91 42.51 -31.82
N THR A 482 -15.41 41.28 -31.88
CA THR A 482 -16.08 40.70 -33.05
C THR A 482 -17.60 40.70 -32.92
N GLY A 483 -18.12 41.07 -31.74
CA GLY A 483 -19.55 41.26 -31.49
C GLY A 483 -20.09 42.64 -31.89
N THR A 484 -21.39 42.82 -31.70
CA THR A 484 -22.11 44.07 -31.99
C THR A 484 -22.32 44.96 -30.77
N THR A 485 -22.02 44.47 -29.57
CA THR A 485 -22.12 45.19 -28.30
C THR A 485 -20.78 45.79 -27.91
N ALA A 486 -20.82 47.01 -27.36
CA ALA A 486 -19.62 47.63 -26.80
C ALA A 486 -19.14 46.82 -25.57
N ILE A 487 -17.83 46.63 -25.46
CA ILE A 487 -17.19 45.90 -24.37
C ILE A 487 -16.42 46.91 -23.55
N ASN A 488 -16.65 46.91 -22.23
CA ASN A 488 -15.89 47.73 -21.31
C ASN A 488 -14.53 47.08 -21.06
N LEU A 489 -13.44 47.78 -21.40
CA LEU A 489 -12.09 47.21 -21.32
C LEU A 489 -11.64 46.92 -19.88
N SER A 490 -12.23 47.57 -18.87
CA SER A 490 -11.96 47.25 -17.46
C SER A 490 -12.39 45.84 -17.07
N ASP A 491 -13.33 45.26 -17.82
CA ASP A 491 -13.90 43.95 -17.54
C ASP A 491 -13.15 42.84 -18.31
N VAL A 492 -12.24 43.22 -19.20
CA VAL A 492 -11.43 42.30 -20.00
C VAL A 492 -10.18 41.91 -19.24
N LYS A 493 -10.01 40.60 -19.02
CA LYS A 493 -8.78 40.01 -18.49
C LYS A 493 -8.10 39.20 -19.58
N ILE A 494 -6.82 39.43 -19.82
CA ILE A 494 -5.99 38.63 -20.74
C ILE A 494 -5.09 37.76 -19.89
N ARG A 495 -5.17 36.43 -20.07
CA ARG A 495 -4.30 35.47 -19.40
C ARG A 495 -3.20 35.02 -20.36
N TYR A 496 -1.95 35.14 -19.93
CA TYR A 496 -0.78 34.70 -20.67
C TYR A 496 0.00 33.73 -19.79
N TYR A 497 0.08 32.47 -20.21
CA TYR A 497 0.68 31.39 -19.44
C TYR A 497 2.13 31.16 -19.88
N TYR A 498 3.03 31.03 -18.92
CA TYR A 498 4.44 30.71 -19.13
C TYR A 498 4.98 29.95 -17.91
N THR A 499 6.01 29.14 -18.12
CA THR A 499 6.71 28.43 -17.04
C THR A 499 7.85 29.29 -16.49
N ILE A 500 8.01 29.29 -15.16
CA ILE A 500 9.09 30.02 -14.51
C ILE A 500 10.24 29.04 -14.23
N ASN A 501 11.36 29.23 -14.91
CA ASN A 501 12.58 28.48 -14.62
C ASN A 501 13.34 29.12 -13.44
N GLY A 502 13.05 28.68 -12.22
CA GLY A 502 13.71 29.11 -10.98
C GLY A 502 12.90 30.11 -10.13
N ALA A 503 13.45 30.54 -8.98
CA ALA A 503 12.74 31.35 -7.99
C ALA A 503 12.94 32.88 -8.15
N GLN A 504 12.91 33.41 -9.38
CA GLN A 504 13.15 34.83 -9.65
C GLN A 504 11.85 35.65 -9.55
N THR A 505 11.92 36.82 -8.91
CA THR A 505 10.79 37.76 -8.85
C THR A 505 10.45 38.26 -10.24
N GLN A 506 9.20 38.13 -10.64
CA GLN A 506 8.72 38.56 -11.96
C GLN A 506 8.34 40.04 -11.92
N SER A 507 8.65 40.76 -13.00
CA SER A 507 8.27 42.16 -13.17
C SER A 507 7.49 42.31 -14.47
N PHE A 508 6.43 43.12 -14.44
CA PHE A 508 5.61 43.42 -15.59
C PHE A 508 5.82 44.88 -16.01
N PHE A 509 5.96 45.10 -17.32
CA PHE A 509 6.01 46.42 -17.92
C PHE A 509 5.18 46.45 -19.20
N CYS A 510 4.38 47.49 -19.39
CA CYS A 510 3.65 47.72 -20.64
C CYS A 510 4.40 48.75 -21.49
N ASP A 511 5.07 48.28 -22.56
CA ASP A 511 5.76 49.15 -23.53
C ASP A 511 4.79 50.15 -24.19
N TRP A 512 3.65 49.65 -24.66
CA TRP A 512 2.66 50.42 -25.40
C TRP A 512 1.29 49.74 -25.42
N ALA A 513 0.22 50.49 -25.14
CA ALA A 513 -1.16 50.06 -25.32
C ALA A 513 -2.05 51.18 -25.86
N THR A 514 -2.98 50.84 -26.77
CA THR A 514 -3.98 51.79 -27.30
C THR A 514 -4.91 52.34 -26.20
N ALA A 515 -5.12 51.59 -25.12
CA ALA A 515 -5.88 52.03 -23.95
C ALA A 515 -5.09 52.94 -22.99
N GLY A 516 -3.82 53.24 -23.28
CA GLY A 516 -2.89 53.91 -22.38
C GLY A 516 -2.15 52.92 -21.48
N ASN A 517 -0.83 53.11 -21.32
CA ASN A 517 0.04 52.15 -20.63
C ASN A 517 -0.33 51.97 -19.15
N ASP A 518 -0.69 53.06 -18.46
CA ASP A 518 -1.07 53.03 -17.03
C ASP A 518 -2.38 52.28 -16.77
N ASN A 519 -3.20 52.08 -17.80
CA ASN A 519 -4.47 51.35 -17.70
C ASN A 519 -4.30 49.84 -17.91
N VAL A 520 -3.08 49.36 -18.22
CA VAL A 520 -2.78 47.94 -18.33
C VAL A 520 -2.10 47.49 -17.05
N THR A 521 -2.88 46.89 -16.16
CA THR A 521 -2.38 46.36 -14.89
C THR A 521 -2.13 44.86 -15.00
N ALA A 522 -1.00 44.38 -14.51
CA ALA A 522 -0.78 42.97 -14.24
C ALA A 522 -0.97 42.70 -12.75
N SER A 523 -1.83 41.74 -12.42
CA SER A 523 -1.78 41.02 -11.15
C SER A 523 -1.13 39.67 -11.44
N HIS A 524 -0.46 39.05 -10.47
CA HIS A 524 -0.07 37.64 -10.58
C HIS A 524 -1.33 36.82 -10.27
N PRO A 525 -2.11 36.36 -11.26
CA PRO A 525 -3.26 35.54 -10.95
C PRO A 525 -2.69 34.19 -10.55
N GLN A 526 -3.20 33.62 -9.46
CA GLN A 526 -3.10 32.17 -9.28
C GLN A 526 -3.58 31.52 -10.58
N ILE A 527 -2.85 30.50 -11.03
CA ILE A 527 -3.22 29.63 -12.13
C ILE A 527 -4.71 29.30 -11.95
N GLU A 528 -5.57 29.81 -12.84
CA GLU A 528 -6.92 29.30 -12.93
C GLU A 528 -6.79 27.85 -13.35
N VAL A 529 -7.55 26.96 -12.70
CA VAL A 529 -7.56 25.53 -13.03
C VAL A 529 -7.91 25.41 -14.50
N ILE A 530 -6.90 25.16 -15.32
CA ILE A 530 -7.08 24.78 -16.71
C ILE A 530 -7.42 23.29 -16.67
N VAL A 531 -8.27 22.83 -17.57
CA VAL A 531 -8.42 21.39 -17.82
C VAL A 531 -7.81 21.19 -19.20
N LEU A 532 -6.59 20.68 -19.17
CA LEU A 532 -5.78 20.34 -20.33
C LEU A 532 -5.93 18.84 -20.55
N SER A 533 -6.23 18.42 -21.76
CA SER A 533 -6.14 17.01 -22.14
C SER A 533 -5.24 16.91 -23.35
N SER A 534 -4.47 15.84 -23.44
CA SER A 534 -3.60 15.60 -24.60
C SER A 534 -4.07 14.35 -25.31
N PHE A 535 -4.08 14.37 -26.63
CA PHE A 535 -4.46 13.21 -27.43
C PHE A 535 -3.56 13.07 -28.66
N SER A 536 -3.49 11.85 -29.19
CA SER A 536 -2.69 11.52 -30.37
C SER A 536 -3.49 10.62 -31.31
N GLU A 537 -3.40 10.90 -32.61
CA GLU A 537 -3.86 10.02 -33.68
C GLU A 537 -2.65 9.31 -34.30
N PHE A 538 -2.71 7.99 -34.47
CA PHE A 538 -1.64 7.24 -35.10
C PHE A 538 -2.17 6.13 -36.01
N GLU A 539 -1.48 5.92 -37.12
CA GLU A 539 -1.74 4.87 -38.11
C GLU A 539 -0.75 3.71 -37.97
N TYR A 540 -1.20 2.51 -38.31
CA TYR A 540 -0.36 1.31 -38.33
C TYR A 540 0.30 1.10 -39.71
N PRO A 541 1.61 0.82 -39.80
CA PRO A 541 2.19 0.27 -41.02
C PRO A 541 1.87 -1.23 -41.11
N LYS A 542 0.77 -1.60 -41.79
CA LYS A 542 0.44 -3.01 -42.06
C LYS A 542 1.34 -3.51 -43.19
N ASP A 543 2.51 -4.01 -42.80
CA ASP A 543 3.56 -4.50 -43.67
C ASP A 543 4.09 -3.48 -44.69
N THR A 544 5.37 -3.62 -45.02
CA THR A 544 6.06 -2.80 -46.01
C THR A 544 5.36 -2.91 -47.37
N GLN A 545 4.56 -1.89 -47.73
CA GLN A 545 4.25 -1.38 -49.10
C GLN A 545 2.81 -0.87 -49.32
N VAL A 546 2.18 -0.21 -48.34
CA VAL A 546 1.00 0.62 -48.64
C VAL A 546 1.20 2.04 -48.12
N HIS A 547 1.28 2.99 -49.05
CA HIS A 547 1.16 4.42 -48.73
C HIS A 547 -0.30 4.69 -48.34
N VAL A 548 -0.57 4.64 -47.03
CA VAL A 548 -1.80 5.18 -46.47
C VAL A 548 -1.60 6.70 -46.32
N HIS A 549 -2.64 7.46 -46.68
CA HIS A 549 -2.62 8.93 -46.70
C HIS A 549 -2.68 9.44 -45.26
N LYS A 550 -1.53 9.77 -44.65
CA LYS A 550 -1.49 10.51 -43.39
C LYS A 550 -2.34 11.78 -43.51
N LEU A 551 -3.30 11.96 -42.61
CA LEU A 551 -3.91 13.28 -42.37
C LEU A 551 -2.79 14.26 -42.03
N ASP A 552 -2.68 15.34 -42.79
CA ASP A 552 -1.76 16.43 -42.42
C ASP A 552 -2.30 17.17 -41.18
N ASN A 553 -1.41 17.83 -40.43
CA ASN A 553 -1.78 18.52 -39.19
C ASN A 553 -2.91 19.54 -39.39
N GLU A 554 -3.00 20.14 -40.58
CA GLU A 554 -4.01 21.14 -40.93
C GLU A 554 -5.40 20.51 -41.10
N GLN A 555 -5.48 19.34 -41.73
CA GLN A 555 -6.71 18.56 -41.87
C GLN A 555 -7.21 18.05 -40.51
N LEU A 556 -6.32 17.56 -39.64
CA LEU A 556 -6.67 17.13 -38.29
C LEU A 556 -7.20 18.32 -37.47
N GLU A 557 -6.49 19.45 -37.50
CA GLU A 557 -6.89 20.65 -36.77
C GLU A 557 -8.25 21.19 -37.23
N ASN A 558 -8.51 21.22 -38.55
CA ASN A 558 -9.81 21.64 -39.09
C ASN A 558 -10.96 20.72 -38.65
N ARG A 559 -10.75 19.39 -38.66
CA ARG A 559 -11.76 18.43 -38.20
C ARG A 559 -12.10 18.59 -36.72
N LEU A 560 -11.09 18.88 -35.89
CA LEU A 560 -11.29 19.13 -34.47
C LEU A 560 -11.98 20.46 -34.21
N ARG A 561 -11.63 21.51 -34.95
CA ARG A 561 -12.29 22.82 -34.84
C ARG A 561 -13.78 22.75 -35.19
N ASP A 562 -14.15 21.95 -36.20
CA ASP A 562 -15.54 21.73 -36.57
C ASP A 562 -16.32 20.93 -35.51
N LEU A 563 -15.66 19.95 -34.90
CA LEU A 563 -16.27 19.06 -33.89
C LEU A 563 -16.33 19.69 -32.49
N LEU A 564 -15.32 20.50 -32.15
CA LEU A 564 -15.10 21.10 -30.84
C LEU A 564 -14.99 22.64 -30.97
N PRO A 565 -16.05 23.33 -31.41
CA PRO A 565 -15.99 24.77 -31.73
C PRO A 565 -15.68 25.67 -30.54
N ASP A 566 -15.89 25.19 -29.31
CA ASP A 566 -15.66 25.90 -28.05
C ASP A 566 -14.38 25.44 -27.32
N VAL A 567 -13.57 24.55 -27.91
CA VAL A 567 -12.35 24.02 -27.31
C VAL A 567 -11.15 24.55 -28.09
N GLU A 568 -10.18 25.12 -27.38
CA GLU A 568 -8.95 25.58 -28.02
C GLU A 568 -8.01 24.38 -28.23
N CYS A 569 -7.57 24.18 -29.46
CA CYS A 569 -6.70 23.08 -29.88
C CYS A 569 -5.33 23.62 -30.29
N ALA A 570 -4.26 22.97 -29.85
CA ALA A 570 -2.89 23.30 -30.25
C ALA A 570 -2.06 22.05 -30.55
N ILE A 571 -1.38 22.02 -31.70
CA ILE A 571 -0.41 20.96 -32.01
C ILE A 571 0.82 21.11 -31.10
N VAL A 572 1.22 20.02 -30.45
CA VAL A 572 2.41 19.95 -29.60
C VAL A 572 3.58 19.36 -30.41
N PRO A 573 4.75 20.02 -30.47
CA PRO A 573 5.94 19.42 -31.04
C PRO A 573 6.39 18.23 -30.17
N ALA A 574 6.28 17.02 -30.71
CA ALA A 574 6.71 15.79 -30.04
C ALA A 574 7.67 15.02 -30.94
N GLU A 575 8.66 14.34 -30.35
CA GLU A 575 9.55 13.43 -31.08
C GLU A 575 8.76 12.16 -31.45
N GLY A 576 8.50 11.94 -32.74
CA GLY A 576 7.76 10.76 -33.20
C GLY A 576 7.07 10.94 -34.54
N MET A 577 6.43 9.87 -35.03
CA MET A 577 5.76 9.85 -36.35
C MET A 577 4.28 10.27 -36.32
N SER A 578 3.73 10.64 -35.14
CA SER A 578 2.29 10.87 -34.91
C SER A 578 2.00 12.28 -34.36
N PRO A 579 0.92 12.96 -34.81
CA PRO A 579 0.52 14.27 -34.30
C PRO A 579 -0.02 14.18 -32.86
N VAL A 580 0.49 15.05 -31.98
CA VAL A 580 -0.02 15.24 -30.61
C VAL A 580 -0.73 16.58 -30.52
N VAL A 581 -1.92 16.58 -29.94
CA VAL A 581 -2.76 17.78 -29.80
C VAL A 581 -3.07 18.02 -28.33
N LEU A 582 -2.94 19.26 -27.90
CA LEU A 582 -3.37 19.77 -26.60
C LEU A 582 -4.76 20.40 -26.75
N LEU A 583 -5.69 19.95 -25.92
CA LEU A 583 -7.05 20.45 -25.82
C LEU A 583 -7.18 21.25 -24.53
N ASN A 584 -7.65 22.49 -24.65
CA ASN A 584 -7.98 23.34 -23.51
C ASN A 584 -9.50 23.49 -23.42
N VAL A 585 -10.08 22.84 -22.41
CA VAL A 585 -11.52 22.67 -22.24
C VAL A 585 -12.01 23.34 -20.96
N ASP A 586 -13.22 23.88 -21.00
CA ASP A 586 -13.94 24.27 -19.78
C ASP A 586 -14.18 23.02 -18.92
N PRO A 587 -13.84 23.01 -17.62
CA PRO A 587 -14.06 21.84 -16.75
C PRO A 587 -15.49 21.27 -16.82
N SER A 588 -16.50 22.11 -17.04
CA SER A 588 -17.90 21.69 -17.16
C SER A 588 -18.23 20.94 -18.46
N LYS A 589 -17.33 20.99 -19.45
CA LYS A 589 -17.46 20.36 -20.78
C LYS A 589 -16.50 19.19 -21.00
N ASP A 590 -15.72 18.79 -20.00
CA ASP A 590 -14.72 17.73 -20.10
C ASP A 590 -15.34 16.39 -20.56
N GLU A 591 -16.41 15.93 -19.90
CA GLU A 591 -17.13 14.72 -20.29
C GLU A 591 -17.72 14.81 -21.71
N TRP A 592 -18.26 15.98 -22.07
CA TRP A 592 -18.82 16.21 -23.41
C TRP A 592 -17.74 16.09 -24.49
N MET A 593 -16.57 16.70 -24.27
CA MET A 593 -15.44 16.64 -25.19
C MET A 593 -14.97 15.20 -25.40
N VAL A 594 -14.81 14.43 -24.32
CA VAL A 594 -14.44 13.00 -24.38
C VAL A 594 -15.42 12.23 -25.28
N GLN A 595 -16.73 12.47 -25.14
CA GLN A 595 -17.75 11.82 -25.97
C GLN A 595 -17.66 12.23 -27.45
N GLN A 596 -17.43 13.50 -27.76
CA GLN A 596 -17.25 13.95 -29.15
C GLN A 596 -16.05 13.29 -29.82
N ILE A 597 -14.92 13.17 -29.11
CA ILE A 597 -13.72 12.52 -29.63
C ILE A 597 -13.96 11.02 -29.85
N LYS A 598 -14.71 10.34 -28.96
CA LYS A 598 -15.13 8.94 -29.15
C LYS A 598 -15.99 8.72 -30.39
N GLU A 599 -16.94 9.63 -30.65
CA GLU A 599 -17.75 9.58 -31.86
C GLU A 599 -16.91 9.75 -33.12
N LEU A 600 -15.92 10.66 -33.09
CA LEU A 600 -14.97 10.86 -34.20
C LEU A 600 -14.13 9.60 -34.46
N ALA A 601 -13.55 9.02 -33.42
CA ALA A 601 -12.75 7.80 -33.53
C ALA A 601 -13.57 6.61 -34.07
N SER A 602 -14.85 6.51 -33.66
CA SER A 602 -15.76 5.46 -34.15
C SER A 602 -16.09 5.63 -35.63
N LYS A 603 -16.37 6.87 -36.08
CA LYS A 603 -16.59 7.19 -37.50
C LYS A 603 -15.36 6.88 -38.36
N ASN A 604 -14.15 7.10 -37.86
CA ASN A 604 -12.90 6.78 -38.57
C ASN A 604 -12.68 5.27 -38.71
N LYS A 605 -13.02 4.49 -37.69
CA LYS A 605 -12.93 3.02 -37.74
C LYS A 605 -13.87 2.40 -38.79
N GLU A 606 -15.08 2.93 -38.93
CA GLU A 606 -16.06 2.50 -39.94
C GLU A 606 -15.60 2.78 -41.39
N ALA A 607 -14.76 3.80 -41.59
CA ALA A 607 -14.17 4.15 -42.87
C ALA A 607 -12.96 3.27 -43.27
N GLN A 608 -12.59 2.26 -42.46
CA GLN A 608 -11.42 1.38 -42.64
C GLN A 608 -10.06 2.09 -42.72
N ASP A 609 -9.90 3.25 -42.08
CA ASP A 609 -8.69 4.07 -42.18
C ASP A 609 -7.51 3.55 -41.32
N GLY A 610 -7.73 2.50 -40.51
CA GLY A 610 -6.67 1.87 -39.71
C GLY A 610 -6.05 2.74 -38.59
N SER A 611 -6.55 3.96 -38.40
CA SER A 611 -6.10 4.92 -37.38
C SER A 611 -6.71 4.65 -36.00
N CYS A 612 -5.88 4.73 -34.96
CA CYS A 612 -6.24 4.54 -33.55
C CYS A 612 -5.97 5.82 -32.76
N TRP A 613 -6.84 6.08 -31.79
CA TRP A 613 -6.80 7.30 -30.99
C TRP A 613 -6.44 6.98 -29.53
N VAL A 614 -5.67 7.86 -28.89
CA VAL A 614 -5.39 7.79 -27.46
C VAL A 614 -5.62 9.15 -26.82
N LEU A 615 -6.27 9.17 -25.66
CA LEU A 615 -6.61 10.38 -24.91
C LEU A 615 -6.16 10.23 -23.45
N SER A 616 -5.32 11.14 -22.98
CA SER A 616 -4.93 11.20 -21.58
C SER A 616 -6.10 11.64 -20.69
N ASP A 617 -5.95 11.42 -19.39
CA ASP A 617 -6.75 12.16 -18.42
C ASP A 617 -6.47 13.65 -18.54
N SER A 618 -7.40 14.44 -18.03
CA SER A 618 -7.26 15.87 -17.96
C SER A 618 -6.34 16.29 -16.80
N PHE A 619 -5.51 17.31 -17.02
CA PHE A 619 -4.50 17.85 -16.11
C PHE A 619 -4.62 19.38 -16.04
N SER A 620 -4.00 20.03 -15.05
CA SER A 620 -4.30 21.45 -14.79
C SER A 620 -3.14 22.43 -14.88
N SER A 621 -1.93 21.90 -15.06
CA SER A 621 -0.72 22.69 -15.25
C SER A 621 0.06 22.26 -16.50
N PHE A 622 0.61 23.24 -17.21
CA PHE A 622 1.56 22.98 -18.31
C PHE A 622 2.80 22.22 -17.84
N GLU A 623 3.15 22.28 -16.55
CA GLU A 623 4.27 21.51 -15.97
C GLU A 623 4.02 20.00 -15.99
N GLU A 624 2.76 19.58 -15.91
CA GLU A 624 2.36 18.16 -15.95
C GLU A 624 2.45 17.58 -17.37
N MET A 625 2.46 18.42 -18.40
CA MET A 625 2.37 18.00 -19.81
C MET A 625 3.45 16.99 -20.19
N GLY A 626 4.69 17.20 -19.74
CA GLY A 626 5.80 16.30 -20.04
C GLY A 626 5.61 14.91 -19.42
N ASP A 627 5.08 14.87 -18.20
CA ASP A 627 4.82 13.62 -17.48
C ASP A 627 3.55 12.92 -17.98
N VAL A 628 2.51 13.68 -18.31
CA VAL A 628 1.30 13.17 -18.98
C VAL A 628 1.67 12.54 -20.33
N TYR A 629 2.48 13.22 -21.13
CA TYR A 629 2.96 12.67 -22.39
C TYR A 629 3.72 11.34 -22.18
N ARG A 630 4.74 11.32 -21.31
CA ARG A 630 5.60 10.14 -21.11
C ARG A 630 4.92 8.98 -20.40
N THR A 631 4.08 9.26 -19.41
CA THR A 631 3.56 8.22 -18.49
C THR A 631 2.10 7.86 -18.74
N ARG A 632 1.38 8.65 -19.53
CA ARG A 632 -0.01 8.41 -19.90
C ARG A 632 -0.13 8.12 -21.39
N LEU A 633 0.21 9.09 -22.25
CA LEU A 633 0.02 8.95 -23.70
C LEU A 633 0.89 7.86 -24.32
N ILE A 634 2.21 7.86 -24.07
CA ILE A 634 3.10 6.82 -24.62
C ILE A 634 2.65 5.42 -24.14
N LYS A 635 2.27 5.30 -22.86
CA LYS A 635 1.77 4.03 -22.31
C LYS A 635 0.46 3.58 -22.94
N LEU A 636 -0.48 4.48 -23.21
CA LEU A 636 -1.71 4.13 -23.93
C LEU A 636 -1.43 3.59 -25.33
N MET A 637 -0.40 4.13 -26.01
CA MET A 637 0.04 3.59 -27.30
C MET A 637 0.60 2.17 -27.16
N GLU A 638 1.31 1.87 -26.07
CA GLU A 638 1.79 0.51 -25.75
C GLU A 638 0.65 -0.44 -25.39
N TYR A 639 -0.34 0.03 -24.61
CA TYR A 639 -1.50 -0.76 -24.16
C TYR A 639 -2.43 -1.17 -25.30
N ARG A 640 -2.26 -0.59 -26.49
CA ARG A 640 -2.96 -1.01 -27.69
C ARG A 640 -2.80 -2.50 -27.98
N PHE A 641 -1.64 -3.09 -27.62
CA PHE A 641 -1.39 -4.53 -27.72
C PHE A 641 -2.50 -5.36 -27.05
N TYR A 642 -3.10 -4.87 -25.96
CA TYR A 642 -4.14 -5.58 -25.21
C TYR A 642 -5.58 -5.23 -25.64
N TYR A 643 -5.76 -4.20 -26.47
CA TYR A 643 -7.08 -3.63 -26.78
C TYR A 643 -7.27 -3.42 -28.27
N GLU A 644 -6.87 -4.36 -29.13
CA GLU A 644 -6.90 -4.23 -30.60
C GLU A 644 -8.29 -3.96 -31.21
N ASP A 645 -9.35 -4.23 -30.47
CA ASP A 645 -10.73 -4.04 -30.89
C ASP A 645 -11.25 -2.60 -30.68
N ARG A 646 -10.56 -1.75 -29.89
CA ARG A 646 -11.04 -0.39 -29.59
C ARG A 646 -10.62 0.64 -30.64
N SER A 647 -11.48 1.61 -30.95
CA SER A 647 -11.11 2.76 -31.83
C SER A 647 -10.36 3.85 -31.09
N ILE A 648 -10.55 3.93 -29.77
CA ILE A 648 -9.92 4.90 -28.88
C ILE A 648 -9.64 4.27 -27.50
N LEU A 649 -8.52 4.66 -26.90
CA LEU A 649 -8.22 4.38 -25.49
C LEU A 649 -8.19 5.67 -24.69
N VAL A 650 -8.91 5.69 -23.57
CA VAL A 650 -8.97 6.83 -22.64
C VAL A 650 -8.36 6.38 -21.32
N TYR A 651 -7.39 7.12 -20.79
CA TYR A 651 -6.60 6.69 -19.63
C TYR A 651 -7.47 6.38 -18.39
N GLY A 652 -8.38 7.28 -18.04
CA GLY A 652 -9.27 7.15 -16.87
C GLY A 652 -10.37 6.11 -17.03
N GLU A 653 -10.49 5.49 -18.21
CA GLU A 653 -11.46 4.42 -18.49
C GLU A 653 -10.80 3.05 -18.64
N LEU A 654 -9.49 2.96 -18.43
CA LEU A 654 -8.82 1.67 -18.36
C LEU A 654 -9.40 0.88 -17.18
N PRO A 655 -9.67 -0.42 -17.36
CA PRO A 655 -10.23 -1.24 -16.30
C PRO A 655 -9.27 -1.25 -15.09
N PRO A 656 -9.78 -1.38 -13.86
CA PRO A 656 -8.93 -1.49 -12.69
C PRO A 656 -7.99 -2.69 -12.86
N LEU A 657 -6.71 -2.49 -12.51
CA LEU A 657 -5.73 -3.57 -12.53
C LEU A 657 -6.23 -4.73 -11.67
N HIS A 658 -6.14 -5.94 -12.21
CA HIS A 658 -6.51 -7.12 -11.46
C HIS A 658 -5.57 -7.24 -10.25
N PRO A 659 -6.06 -7.53 -9.04
CA PRO A 659 -5.19 -7.82 -7.91
C PRO A 659 -4.24 -8.96 -8.30
N ALA A 660 -2.93 -8.71 -8.19
CA ALA A 660 -1.91 -9.71 -8.48
C ALA A 660 -2.16 -10.96 -7.62
N GLY A 661 -2.38 -12.10 -8.28
CA GLY A 661 -2.75 -13.32 -7.57
C GLY A 661 -2.65 -14.62 -8.36
N TYR A 662 -2.51 -14.58 -9.69
CA TYR A 662 -2.37 -15.80 -10.48
C TYR A 662 -0.97 -15.90 -11.10
N GLN A 663 -0.05 -16.57 -10.40
CA GLN A 663 1.24 -16.93 -10.98
C GLN A 663 1.09 -18.22 -11.80
N PHE A 664 1.50 -18.18 -13.07
CA PHE A 664 1.49 -19.36 -13.92
C PHE A 664 2.53 -20.38 -13.46
N ASN A 665 2.07 -21.47 -12.87
CA ASN A 665 2.94 -22.57 -12.52
C ASN A 665 3.29 -23.39 -13.78
N VAL A 666 4.45 -23.10 -14.37
CA VAL A 666 4.99 -23.81 -15.55
C VAL A 666 5.11 -25.32 -15.29
N ASN A 667 5.48 -25.73 -14.07
CA ASN A 667 5.61 -27.16 -13.75
C ASN A 667 4.26 -27.88 -13.75
N MET A 668 3.19 -27.24 -13.26
CA MET A 668 1.84 -27.80 -13.30
C MET A 668 1.34 -27.94 -14.75
N PHE A 669 1.51 -26.89 -15.56
CA PHE A 669 1.20 -26.95 -16.99
C PHE A 669 1.95 -28.08 -17.70
N LEU A 670 3.28 -28.18 -17.50
CA LEU A 670 4.08 -29.26 -18.08
C LEU A 670 3.68 -30.66 -17.56
N GLN A 671 3.14 -30.78 -16.33
CA GLN A 671 2.58 -32.05 -15.87
C GLN A 671 1.29 -32.44 -16.62
N HIS A 672 0.43 -31.48 -16.96
CA HIS A 672 -0.73 -31.75 -17.81
C HIS A 672 -0.30 -32.22 -19.21
N VAL A 673 0.72 -31.58 -19.79
CA VAL A 673 1.33 -31.99 -21.07
C VAL A 673 1.92 -33.41 -20.98
N LYS A 674 2.76 -33.70 -19.96
CA LYS A 674 3.38 -35.02 -19.76
C LYS A 674 2.39 -36.17 -19.56
N ARG A 675 1.18 -35.87 -19.08
CA ARG A 675 0.11 -36.84 -18.82
C ARG A 675 -0.89 -36.94 -19.98
N ASN A 676 -0.61 -36.32 -21.12
CA ASN A 676 -1.49 -36.26 -22.29
C ASN A 676 -2.89 -35.69 -21.98
N ARG A 677 -2.95 -34.72 -21.04
CA ARG A 677 -4.19 -34.02 -20.64
C ARG A 677 -4.31 -32.69 -21.38
N THR A 678 -4.40 -32.76 -22.72
CA THR A 678 -4.33 -31.60 -23.62
C THR A 678 -5.39 -30.55 -23.32
N GLU A 679 -6.62 -30.97 -23.02
CA GLU A 679 -7.73 -30.05 -22.72
C GLU A 679 -7.49 -29.23 -21.45
N ALA A 680 -7.02 -29.89 -20.38
CA ALA A 680 -6.71 -29.23 -19.12
C ALA A 680 -5.47 -28.32 -19.22
N ALA A 681 -4.49 -28.68 -20.05
CA ALA A 681 -3.35 -27.80 -20.34
C ALA A 681 -3.80 -26.55 -21.11
N ARG A 682 -4.72 -26.70 -22.06
CA ARG A 682 -5.31 -25.61 -22.83
C ARG A 682 -6.12 -24.66 -21.95
N GLU A 683 -7.02 -25.18 -21.14
CA GLU A 683 -7.82 -24.39 -20.20
C GLU A 683 -6.92 -23.61 -19.23
N TYR A 684 -5.89 -24.25 -18.67
CA TYR A 684 -4.94 -23.61 -17.75
C TYR A 684 -4.15 -22.47 -18.40
N LEU A 685 -3.73 -22.63 -19.67
CA LEU A 685 -3.07 -21.58 -20.43
C LEU A 685 -4.04 -20.45 -20.81
N GLN A 686 -5.26 -20.79 -21.22
CA GLN A 686 -6.29 -19.82 -21.57
C GLN A 686 -6.70 -18.95 -20.37
N GLU A 687 -6.91 -19.54 -19.19
CA GLU A 687 -7.20 -18.79 -17.96
C GLU A 687 -6.07 -17.84 -17.59
N HIS A 688 -4.81 -18.26 -17.78
CA HIS A 688 -3.67 -17.40 -17.55
C HIS A 688 -3.54 -16.29 -18.59
N ALA A 689 -3.72 -16.59 -19.87
CA ALA A 689 -3.71 -15.61 -20.95
C ALA A 689 -4.82 -14.56 -20.77
N LEU A 690 -6.02 -14.97 -20.35
CA LEU A 690 -7.11 -14.07 -19.99
C LEU A 690 -6.76 -13.18 -18.77
N THR A 691 -5.91 -13.66 -17.87
CA THR A 691 -5.41 -12.89 -16.74
C THR A 691 -4.35 -11.88 -17.19
N LEU A 692 -3.38 -12.31 -18.02
CA LEU A 692 -2.36 -11.43 -18.62
C LEU A 692 -2.99 -10.32 -19.47
N GLY A 693 -4.02 -10.63 -20.27
CA GLY A 693 -4.76 -9.65 -21.06
C GLY A 693 -5.54 -8.62 -20.23
N ARG A 694 -5.74 -8.87 -18.93
CA ARG A 694 -6.34 -7.92 -17.98
C ARG A 694 -5.29 -7.14 -17.18
N ASP A 695 -4.03 -7.53 -17.27
CA ASP A 695 -2.87 -6.89 -16.65
C ASP A 695 -2.07 -6.11 -17.70
N TYR A 696 -2.73 -5.13 -18.31
CA TYR A 696 -2.21 -4.35 -19.43
C TYR A 696 -0.96 -3.50 -19.10
N ILE A 697 -0.48 -3.51 -17.85
CA ILE A 697 0.80 -2.89 -17.44
C ILE A 697 2.00 -3.84 -17.59
N ALA A 698 1.77 -5.12 -17.88
CA ALA A 698 2.86 -6.07 -18.12
C ALA A 698 3.66 -5.65 -19.37
N ASP A 699 4.98 -5.78 -19.29
CA ASP A 699 5.86 -5.44 -20.41
C ASP A 699 5.60 -6.44 -21.56
N VAL A 700 5.30 -5.92 -22.76
CA VAL A 700 5.05 -6.74 -23.95
C VAL A 700 6.25 -7.65 -24.26
N PHE A 701 7.47 -7.20 -23.98
CA PHE A 701 8.67 -8.02 -24.10
C PHE A 701 8.70 -9.16 -23.07
N GLU A 702 8.29 -8.91 -21.83
CA GLU A 702 8.20 -9.95 -20.80
C GLU A 702 7.15 -11.00 -21.17
N ILE A 703 5.99 -10.60 -21.69
CA ILE A 703 4.96 -11.54 -22.18
C ILE A 703 5.51 -12.37 -23.35
N LYS A 704 6.13 -11.72 -24.35
CA LYS A 704 6.73 -12.43 -25.49
C LYS A 704 7.82 -13.40 -25.05
N SER A 705 8.65 -12.99 -24.08
CA SER A 705 9.70 -13.83 -23.51
C SER A 705 9.13 -15.01 -22.73
N PHE A 706 8.07 -14.80 -21.95
CA PHE A 706 7.35 -15.85 -21.23
C PHE A 706 6.74 -16.87 -22.19
N LEU A 707 6.01 -16.42 -23.22
CA LEU A 707 5.43 -17.30 -24.24
C LEU A 707 6.51 -18.08 -24.99
N GLY A 708 7.60 -17.41 -25.39
CA GLY A 708 8.74 -18.07 -26.03
C GLY A 708 9.38 -19.14 -25.15
N ASN A 709 9.56 -18.86 -23.85
CA ASN A 709 10.08 -19.83 -22.88
C ASN A 709 9.10 -21.00 -22.66
N LEU A 710 7.80 -20.73 -22.62
CA LEU A 710 6.77 -21.76 -22.48
C LEU A 710 6.77 -22.71 -23.68
N ILE A 711 6.78 -22.16 -24.90
CA ILE A 711 6.88 -22.93 -26.16
C ILE A 711 8.13 -23.78 -26.16
N PHE A 712 9.28 -23.21 -25.80
CA PHE A 712 10.55 -23.94 -25.71
C PHE A 712 10.47 -25.14 -24.75
N ASN A 713 9.89 -24.97 -23.57
CA ASN A 713 9.74 -26.05 -22.59
C ASN A 713 8.75 -27.13 -23.02
N VAL A 714 7.67 -26.76 -23.71
CA VAL A 714 6.71 -27.71 -24.30
C VAL A 714 7.41 -28.52 -25.37
N SER A 715 8.15 -27.87 -26.27
CA SER A 715 8.89 -28.53 -27.35
C SER A 715 9.90 -29.56 -26.82
N ILE A 716 10.69 -29.21 -25.78
CA ILE A 716 11.58 -30.16 -25.11
C ILE A 716 10.79 -31.31 -24.47
N THR A 717 9.70 -30.99 -23.76
CA THR A 717 8.90 -32.00 -23.07
C THR A 717 8.28 -33.00 -24.05
N LEU A 718 7.78 -32.53 -25.21
CA LEU A 718 7.24 -33.39 -26.26
C LEU A 718 8.34 -34.21 -26.96
N ALA A 719 9.53 -33.63 -27.15
CA ALA A 719 10.69 -34.36 -27.67
C ALA A 719 11.17 -35.46 -26.72
N ASP A 720 11.19 -35.21 -25.41
CA ASP A 720 11.52 -36.19 -24.36
C ASP A 720 10.47 -37.30 -24.20
N MET A 721 9.24 -37.07 -24.66
CA MET A 721 8.14 -38.03 -24.60
C MET A 721 8.11 -39.06 -25.74
N ASP A 722 9.10 -39.03 -26.65
CA ASP A 722 9.27 -39.99 -27.76
C ASP A 722 8.01 -40.17 -28.63
N VAL A 723 7.35 -39.06 -28.96
CA VAL A 723 6.29 -39.04 -29.99
C VAL A 723 6.95 -38.82 -31.34
N GLN A 724 6.96 -39.87 -32.16
CA GLN A 724 7.47 -39.87 -33.53
C GLN A 724 6.95 -38.68 -34.37
N SER A 725 7.86 -37.74 -34.66
CA SER A 725 8.09 -36.99 -35.91
C SER A 725 6.93 -36.61 -36.87
N ALA A 726 5.69 -36.46 -36.40
CA ALA A 726 4.59 -35.89 -37.21
C ALA A 726 3.89 -34.69 -36.54
N ALA A 727 4.05 -34.51 -35.23
CA ALA A 727 3.41 -33.43 -34.47
C ALA A 727 4.18 -32.10 -34.49
N LEU A 728 5.46 -32.10 -34.89
CA LEU A 728 6.30 -30.89 -34.92
C LEU A 728 5.93 -29.93 -36.07
N GLU A 729 5.38 -30.43 -37.18
CA GLU A 729 4.86 -29.59 -38.28
C GLU A 729 3.49 -28.95 -37.95
N GLU A 730 2.74 -29.48 -36.98
CA GLU A 730 1.50 -28.86 -36.49
C GLU A 730 1.76 -27.74 -35.46
N VAL A 731 2.91 -27.77 -34.77
CA VAL A 731 3.32 -26.72 -33.82
C VAL A 731 3.77 -25.45 -34.54
N GLU A 732 4.47 -25.54 -35.67
CA GLU A 732 4.75 -24.37 -36.54
C GLU A 732 3.48 -23.77 -37.15
N ARG A 733 2.40 -24.56 -37.26
CA ARG A 733 1.10 -24.07 -37.71
C ARG A 733 0.27 -23.45 -36.57
N ALA A 734 0.57 -23.82 -35.32
CA ALA A 734 0.02 -23.20 -34.11
C ALA A 734 0.70 -21.87 -33.76
N ASP A 735 1.90 -21.60 -34.28
CA ASP A 735 2.57 -20.28 -34.16
C ASP A 735 1.68 -19.16 -34.73
N ASP A 736 0.94 -19.40 -35.82
CA ASP A 736 0.04 -18.41 -36.41
C ASP A 736 -1.27 -18.20 -35.60
N GLU A 737 -1.73 -19.18 -34.83
CA GLU A 737 -2.95 -19.07 -34.01
C GLU A 737 -2.67 -18.55 -32.59
N VAL A 738 -1.52 -18.86 -31.99
CA VAL A 738 -1.12 -18.33 -30.67
C VAL A 738 -0.70 -16.85 -30.75
N ILE A 739 -0.28 -16.39 -31.93
CA ILE A 739 -0.06 -14.96 -32.21
C ILE A 739 -1.38 -14.21 -32.48
N GLN A 740 -2.49 -14.91 -32.76
CA GLN A 740 -3.82 -14.31 -32.98
C GLN A 740 -4.74 -14.28 -31.74
N ILE A 741 -4.33 -14.87 -30.61
CA ILE A 741 -4.97 -14.71 -29.30
C ILE A 741 -4.26 -13.60 -28.53
#